data_AF-A0A970H105-F1
#
_entry.id   AF-A0A970H105-F1
#
_cell.length_a   1.000
_cell.length_b   1.000
_cell.length_c   1.000
_cell.angle_alpha   90.00
_cell.angle_beta   90.00
_cell.angle_gamma   90.00
#
_symmetry.space_group_name_H-M   'P 1'
#
loop_
_entity.id
_entity.type
_entity.pdbx_description
1 polymer ?
#
loop_
_entity_poly.entity_id
_entity_poly.type
_entity_poly.pdbx_seq_one_letter_code
_entity_poly.pdbx_strand_id
1 'polypeptide(L)'
;GTDYFDHDTYEYLSVTGSRTFDAFNRETSRTDALGNTVTNTYDALGRLAATTGATYPVAYGYDTAGRMTAMHTFRDESDAGDETRWLYDHATGLLTNKVYADGSRTAHTHTPDGLPLRTIWARGAWRETGYNQQRRPVRTDYAGDTPSDFTGYDQFGAVATASNAVSSVWYIRDALGSVTNETVAVDTNVLAITRCYDRYNRISVLGPLSYAYTADGNLAVISNAGMVVEYGYTADRLDAGYTLTLANGNELSHSVVRDACRRQLVAAVTNACNGNTINQYNYTFDAVNRPTARNSDSFGYNHRSEVTSAVIDPHTASYVYDAIGNQRSNTIDFVNTEYTANNLNQYTSILGASAPLCDLSYDLDGNMLTNGVWSYTWDSANRLRTVASNGVLLVENRYDALSRRVQKITSDATHTYFYDGWNLLEERIAHTDGTSEVISYIWGKDLSGKLQGAGGVGGLLAVSLNGALYLPLYDNYGNITAYADENGTTVALYTYDAFGRTISSTGLLADIFRHRFSTKYYDIETGLYYYGYRFYAPELMRWINRDPMEEKHDIVLYGFTMNNPISTYDMLGLRTVWIQMNHHMPSLNHIPGVTRGDVNRILQECVDKHVARNKKGTPCHTVKLIWRQVSAKPEQLGFSGGNLFGYNPTFVDVYLEEWTSPLLGHTGGWHVSVNPEAVQSVSKSEGGSFEMGLATVIAHETFLHAIGGKIGHYHWSGFVDASKGLIGGNLSDSACKLLCDRLDID
;
A
#
# COMPACT_ATOMS: atom_id res chain seq x y z
N GLY A 1 -52.68 -2.92 -1.02
CA GLY A 1 -52.32 -3.87 -2.09
C GLY A 1 -50.95 -4.38 -1.75
N THR A 2 -50.83 -5.71 -1.68
CA THR A 2 -49.66 -6.50 -1.30
C THR A 2 -48.34 -6.00 -1.90
N ASP A 3 -47.30 -5.89 -1.07
CA ASP A 3 -45.92 -6.16 -1.51
C ASP A 3 -45.09 -6.73 -0.36
N TYR A 4 -44.22 -7.65 -0.77
CA TYR A 4 -43.50 -8.65 0.00
C TYR A 4 -42.63 -8.07 1.11
N PHE A 5 -42.84 -8.53 2.35
CA PHE A 5 -41.79 -8.53 3.37
C PHE A 5 -40.99 -9.82 3.20
N ASP A 6 -39.84 -9.74 2.54
CA ASP A 6 -38.80 -10.74 2.76
C ASP A 6 -38.12 -10.39 4.09
N HIS A 7 -38.47 -11.14 5.14
CA HIS A 7 -37.78 -11.08 6.41
C HIS A 7 -36.48 -11.88 6.27
N ASP A 8 -35.44 -11.25 5.74
CA ASP A 8 -34.08 -11.68 6.01
C ASP A 8 -33.78 -11.32 7.47
N THR A 9 -34.01 -12.27 8.37
CA THR A 9 -33.55 -12.23 9.76
C THR A 9 -32.04 -12.33 9.75
N TYR A 10 -31.34 -11.20 9.58
CA TYR A 10 -29.92 -11.10 9.86
C TYR A 10 -29.71 -11.28 11.37
N GLU A 11 -29.12 -12.41 11.79
CA GLU A 11 -28.53 -12.52 13.13
C GLU A 11 -27.39 -11.50 13.21
N TYR A 12 -27.69 -10.31 13.72
CA TYR A 12 -26.67 -9.33 14.04
C TYR A 12 -25.79 -9.90 15.15
N LEU A 13 -24.53 -10.20 14.84
CA LEU A 13 -23.47 -10.34 15.83
C LEU A 13 -23.49 -9.08 16.71
N SER A 14 -24.03 -9.19 17.92
CA SER A 14 -24.17 -8.10 18.89
C SER A 14 -22.86 -7.85 19.62
N VAL A 15 -21.78 -7.63 18.87
CA VAL A 15 -20.46 -7.35 19.44
C VAL A 15 -20.15 -5.87 19.21
N THR A 16 -19.99 -5.12 20.29
CA THR A 16 -19.85 -3.66 20.27
C THR A 16 -18.50 -3.25 20.84
N GLY A 17 -17.78 -2.36 20.15
CA GLY A 17 -16.66 -1.62 20.72
C GLY A 17 -17.12 -0.34 21.42
N SER A 18 -16.23 0.30 22.19
CA SER A 18 -16.48 1.57 22.87
C SER A 18 -15.35 2.57 22.62
N ARG A 19 -15.65 3.87 22.78
CA ARG A 19 -14.64 4.93 22.78
C ARG A 19 -14.93 5.90 23.92
N THR A 20 -13.89 6.42 24.55
CA THR A 20 -13.99 7.47 25.57
C THR A 20 -13.28 8.73 25.09
N PHE A 21 -13.78 9.87 25.52
CA PHE A 21 -13.25 11.17 25.15
C PHE A 21 -13.06 12.05 26.39
N ASP A 22 -12.15 13.00 26.32
CA ASP A 22 -11.99 14.02 27.38
C ASP A 22 -12.93 15.22 27.17
N ALA A 23 -12.83 16.23 28.03
CA ALA A 23 -13.64 17.46 27.97
C ALA A 23 -13.38 18.31 26.70
N PHE A 24 -12.31 18.03 25.96
CA PHE A 24 -11.99 18.62 24.67
C PHE A 24 -12.28 17.64 23.52
N ASN A 25 -13.13 16.65 23.78
CA ASN A 25 -13.57 15.61 22.87
C ASN A 25 -12.45 14.91 22.08
N ARG A 26 -11.26 14.79 22.67
CA ARG A 26 -10.16 14.01 22.12
C ARG A 26 -10.29 12.56 22.61
N GLU A 27 -10.04 11.60 21.74
CA GLU A 27 -10.20 10.17 22.06
C GLU A 27 -9.15 9.74 23.10
N THR A 28 -9.59 9.47 24.34
CA THR A 28 -8.72 8.99 25.43
C THR A 28 -8.60 7.48 25.45
N SER A 29 -9.62 6.76 24.99
CA SER A 29 -9.51 5.32 24.78
C SER A 29 -10.43 4.82 23.67
N ARG A 30 -10.05 3.70 23.06
CA ARG A 30 -10.90 2.90 22.18
C ARG A 30 -10.78 1.43 22.55
N THR A 31 -11.90 0.74 22.61
CA THR A 31 -12.00 -0.69 22.89
C THR A 31 -12.68 -1.36 21.71
N ASP A 32 -12.05 -2.38 21.14
CA ASP A 32 -12.62 -3.14 20.03
C ASP A 32 -13.70 -4.14 20.49
N ALA A 33 -14.28 -4.85 19.55
CA ALA A 33 -15.31 -5.86 19.79
C ALA A 33 -14.80 -7.08 20.62
N LEU A 34 -13.49 -7.26 20.73
CA LEU A 34 -12.87 -8.32 21.53
C LEU A 34 -12.46 -7.83 22.93
N GLY A 35 -12.73 -6.57 23.28
CA GLY A 35 -12.34 -5.97 24.56
C GLY A 35 -10.90 -5.44 24.59
N ASN A 36 -10.18 -5.47 23.47
CA ASN A 36 -8.82 -4.94 23.41
C ASN A 36 -8.86 -3.42 23.41
N THR A 37 -8.15 -2.79 24.36
CA THR A 37 -8.24 -1.34 24.59
C THR A 37 -6.93 -0.62 24.27
N VAL A 38 -7.01 0.41 23.44
CA VAL A 38 -5.95 1.39 23.20
C VAL A 38 -6.25 2.65 23.98
N THR A 39 -5.25 3.24 24.63
CA THR A 39 -5.37 4.48 25.42
C THR A 39 -4.47 5.56 24.83
N ASN A 40 -4.96 6.79 24.76
CA ASN A 40 -4.17 7.96 24.39
C ASN A 40 -4.08 8.94 25.56
N THR A 41 -2.92 9.55 25.74
CA THR A 41 -2.71 10.67 26.66
C THR A 41 -2.32 11.91 25.87
N TYR A 42 -2.63 13.09 26.41
CA TYR A 42 -2.34 14.36 25.75
C TYR A 42 -1.61 15.31 26.68
N ASP A 43 -0.76 16.15 26.11
CA ASP A 43 -0.09 17.20 26.85
C ASP A 43 -1.02 18.39 27.15
N ALA A 44 -0.50 19.36 27.91
CA ALA A 44 -1.23 20.57 28.30
C ALA A 44 -1.65 21.46 27.13
N LEU A 45 -1.07 21.28 25.94
CA LEU A 45 -1.33 22.06 24.74
C LEU A 45 -2.27 21.37 23.74
N GLY A 46 -2.77 20.18 24.04
CA GLY A 46 -3.68 19.50 23.14
C GLY A 46 -3.10 18.30 22.39
N ARG A 47 -1.77 18.13 22.40
CA ARG A 47 -1.05 17.25 21.48
C ARG A 47 -0.92 15.84 22.06
N LEU A 48 -0.88 14.84 21.19
CA LEU A 48 -0.80 13.42 21.58
C LEU A 48 0.54 13.15 22.27
N ALA A 49 0.52 12.83 23.55
CA ALA A 49 1.73 12.60 24.36
C ALA A 49 2.13 11.13 24.40
N ALA A 50 1.16 10.20 24.45
CA ALA A 50 1.45 8.77 24.35
C ALA A 50 0.23 7.97 23.87
N THR A 51 0.51 6.81 23.29
CA THR A 51 -0.47 5.78 22.96
C THR A 51 0.00 4.44 23.54
N THR A 52 -0.87 3.70 24.24
CA THR A 52 -0.54 2.42 24.90
C THR A 52 -1.70 1.40 24.84
N GLY A 53 -1.45 0.17 25.32
CA GLY A 53 -2.45 -0.91 25.41
C GLY A 53 -2.43 -1.84 24.20
N ALA A 54 -3.58 -2.04 23.57
CA ALA A 54 -3.79 -2.91 22.40
C ALA A 54 -3.21 -2.36 21.08
N THR A 55 -2.02 -1.77 21.15
CA THR A 55 -1.25 -1.24 20.04
C THR A 55 0.21 -1.21 20.44
N TYR A 56 1.10 -1.01 19.49
CA TYR A 56 2.49 -0.76 19.79
C TYR A 56 2.60 0.55 20.61
N PRO A 57 3.17 0.49 21.83
CA PRO A 57 3.26 1.62 22.74
C PRO A 57 4.27 2.63 22.23
N VAL A 58 3.91 3.91 22.34
CA VAL A 58 4.76 5.01 21.88
C VAL A 58 4.46 6.30 22.64
N ALA A 59 5.48 7.13 22.87
CA ALA A 59 5.35 8.43 23.53
C ALA A 59 6.13 9.53 22.78
N TYR A 60 5.69 10.78 22.92
CA TYR A 60 6.13 11.91 22.10
C TYR A 60 6.51 13.12 22.94
N GLY A 61 7.60 13.77 22.54
CA GLY A 61 8.01 15.08 23.00
C GLY A 61 7.88 16.10 21.89
N TYR A 62 7.48 17.32 22.26
CA TYR A 62 7.35 18.43 21.32
C TYR A 62 7.99 19.70 21.88
N ASP A 63 8.47 20.57 21.00
CA ASP A 63 8.89 21.92 21.39
C ASP A 63 7.69 22.88 21.53
N THR A 64 7.99 24.15 21.87
CA THR A 64 6.99 25.21 22.00
C THR A 64 6.37 25.64 20.66
N ALA A 65 6.97 25.27 19.53
CA ALA A 65 6.45 25.54 18.19
C ALA A 65 5.57 24.41 17.64
N GLY A 66 5.38 23.32 18.40
CA GLY A 66 4.54 22.19 17.98
C GLY A 66 5.26 21.12 17.18
N ARG A 67 6.59 21.22 17.02
CA ARG A 67 7.39 20.23 16.28
C ARG A 67 7.78 19.09 17.20
N MET A 68 7.74 17.86 16.68
CA MET A 68 8.15 16.66 17.41
C MET A 68 9.66 16.70 17.64
N THR A 69 10.11 16.65 18.89
CA THR A 69 11.54 16.66 19.25
C THR A 69 12.02 15.32 19.76
N ALA A 70 11.12 14.48 20.26
CA ALA A 70 11.43 13.15 20.75
C ALA A 70 10.27 12.18 20.47
N MET A 71 10.61 10.91 20.28
CA MET A 71 9.69 9.78 20.23
C MET A 71 10.33 8.61 20.97
N HIS A 72 9.58 7.98 21.87
CA HIS A 72 10.00 6.80 22.61
C HIS A 72 9.16 5.60 22.17
N THR A 73 9.82 4.52 21.77
CA THR A 73 9.19 3.21 21.54
C THR A 73 9.58 2.24 22.64
N PHE A 74 8.72 1.27 22.96
CA PHE A 74 8.93 0.43 24.13
C PHE A 74 8.98 -1.05 23.75
N ARG A 75 10.12 -1.69 23.98
CA ARG A 75 10.27 -3.17 23.93
C ARG A 75 9.69 -3.83 25.17
N ASP A 76 9.76 -3.13 26.30
CA ASP A 76 9.07 -3.41 27.55
C ASP A 76 8.39 -2.10 28.01
N GLU A 77 7.08 -2.14 28.29
CA GLU A 77 6.30 -0.97 28.69
C GLU A 77 6.70 -0.41 30.07
N SER A 78 7.51 -1.15 30.84
CA SER A 78 8.05 -0.70 32.13
C SER A 78 9.38 0.06 32.04
N ASP A 79 10.04 0.04 30.87
CA ASP A 79 11.32 0.72 30.63
C ASP A 79 11.15 2.19 30.22
N ALA A 80 12.26 2.93 30.16
CA ALA A 80 12.28 4.33 29.71
C ALA A 80 11.99 4.52 28.20
N GLY A 81 11.98 3.42 27.42
CA GLY A 81 11.81 3.42 25.98
C GLY A 81 13.07 3.80 25.20
N ASP A 82 13.16 3.30 23.97
CA ASP A 82 14.22 3.64 23.01
C ASP A 82 13.88 5.00 22.37
N GLU A 83 14.75 6.00 22.57
CA GLU A 83 14.50 7.38 22.15
C GLU A 83 15.03 7.68 20.74
N THR A 84 14.17 8.24 19.90
CA THR A 84 14.56 8.93 18.65
C THR A 84 14.31 10.42 18.80
N ARG A 85 15.27 11.27 18.41
CA ARG A 85 15.18 12.73 18.52
C ARG A 85 15.29 13.43 17.18
N TRP A 86 14.54 14.52 17.02
CA TRP A 86 14.62 15.41 15.87
C TRP A 86 15.12 16.78 16.32
N LEU A 87 16.23 17.20 15.70
CA LEU A 87 16.87 18.48 15.98
C LEU A 87 16.53 19.45 14.85
N TYR A 88 16.20 20.68 15.21
CA TYR A 88 15.81 21.71 14.26
C TYR A 88 16.73 22.92 14.38
N ASP A 89 16.95 23.60 13.27
CA ASP A 89 17.57 24.92 13.28
C ASP A 89 16.63 25.91 13.98
N HIS A 90 17.18 26.72 14.89
CA HIS A 90 16.38 27.63 15.71
C HIS A 90 15.77 28.77 14.90
N ALA A 91 16.43 29.24 13.83
CA ALA A 91 16.01 30.41 13.08
C ALA A 91 15.00 30.07 11.97
N THR A 92 15.30 29.02 11.19
CA THR A 92 14.50 28.59 10.02
C THR A 92 13.45 27.55 10.37
N GLY A 93 13.69 26.82 11.45
CA GLY A 93 12.85 25.72 11.90
C GLY A 93 12.96 24.43 11.09
N LEU A 94 13.91 24.36 10.16
CA LEU A 94 14.17 23.19 9.32
C LEU A 94 14.87 22.08 10.11
N LEU A 95 14.59 20.83 9.77
CA LEU A 95 15.21 19.66 10.39
C LEU A 95 16.71 19.64 10.08
N THR A 96 17.56 19.49 11.08
CA THR A 96 19.03 19.39 10.90
C THR A 96 19.52 17.98 11.15
N ASN A 97 18.96 17.28 12.12
CA ASN A 97 19.35 15.92 12.45
C ASN A 97 18.17 15.09 12.93
N LYS A 98 18.21 13.82 12.63
CA LYS A 98 17.49 12.79 13.37
C LYS A 98 18.52 11.90 14.07
N VAL A 99 18.35 11.69 15.37
CA VAL A 99 19.28 10.93 16.22
C VAL A 99 18.54 9.72 16.78
N TYR A 100 19.05 8.53 16.52
CA TYR A 100 18.47 7.27 16.98
C TYR A 100 18.92 6.91 18.40
N ALA A 101 18.32 5.87 18.96
CA ALA A 101 18.53 5.45 20.35
C ALA A 101 19.97 5.02 20.66
N ASP A 102 20.74 4.57 19.67
CA ASP A 102 22.16 4.25 19.78
C ASP A 102 23.10 5.46 19.60
N GLY A 103 22.54 6.64 19.32
CA GLY A 103 23.27 7.86 19.03
C GLY A 103 23.71 8.02 17.57
N SER A 104 23.47 7.03 16.71
CA SER A 104 23.62 7.18 15.26
C SER A 104 22.69 8.28 14.76
N ARG A 105 23.06 8.96 13.67
CA ARG A 105 22.29 10.11 13.20
C ARG A 105 22.28 10.26 11.69
N THR A 106 21.15 10.69 11.17
CA THR A 106 21.07 11.30 9.84
C THR A 106 21.20 12.82 9.98
N ALA A 107 21.81 13.46 9.00
CA ALA A 107 21.92 14.91 8.93
C ALA A 107 21.26 15.43 7.65
N HIS A 108 20.60 16.57 7.77
CA HIS A 108 19.87 17.20 6.68
C HIS A 108 20.38 18.62 6.49
N THR A 109 20.69 18.97 5.25
CA THR A 109 20.99 20.36 4.86
C THR A 109 19.93 20.85 3.90
N HIS A 110 19.80 22.18 3.84
CA HIS A 110 18.80 22.86 3.04
C HIS A 110 19.48 23.93 2.18
N THR A 111 18.86 24.25 1.05
CA THR A 111 19.25 25.42 0.26
C THR A 111 18.93 26.71 1.03
N PRO A 112 19.51 27.87 0.67
CA PRO A 112 19.20 29.14 1.33
C PRO A 112 17.71 29.52 1.32
N ASP A 113 16.94 29.02 0.34
CA ASP A 113 15.49 29.20 0.22
C ASP A 113 14.67 28.07 0.89
N GLY A 114 15.31 27.17 1.63
CA GLY A 114 14.68 26.17 2.49
C GLY A 114 14.30 24.85 1.82
N LEU A 115 14.75 24.57 0.59
CA LEU A 115 14.51 23.28 -0.07
C LEU A 115 15.43 22.20 0.50
N PRO A 116 14.99 20.92 0.60
CA PRO A 116 15.85 19.82 1.01
C PRO A 116 17.04 19.67 0.07
N LEU A 117 18.27 19.83 0.55
CA LEU A 117 19.47 19.76 -0.28
C LEU A 117 20.15 18.41 -0.14
N ARG A 118 20.72 18.12 1.04
CA ARG A 118 21.49 16.90 1.27
C ARG A 118 20.95 16.13 2.45
N THR A 119 20.85 14.81 2.30
CA THR A 119 20.74 13.87 3.41
C THR A 119 22.06 13.14 3.53
N ILE A 120 22.67 13.18 4.71
CA ILE A 120 23.85 12.40 5.06
C ILE A 120 23.37 11.33 6.01
N TRP A 121 23.55 10.07 5.63
CA TRP A 121 23.15 8.94 6.44
C TRP A 121 24.18 8.65 7.55
N ALA A 122 23.80 7.84 8.53
CA ALA A 122 24.63 7.55 9.69
C ALA A 122 25.92 6.81 9.32
N ARG A 123 25.90 6.02 8.22
CA ARG A 123 27.12 5.39 7.67
C ARG A 123 28.07 6.36 6.97
N GLY A 124 27.70 7.63 6.82
CA GLY A 124 28.48 8.67 6.12
C GLY A 124 28.25 8.74 4.61
N ALA A 125 27.48 7.82 4.03
CA ALA A 125 26.96 7.99 2.67
C ALA A 125 26.06 9.23 2.62
N TRP A 126 25.83 9.79 1.44
CA TRP A 126 24.93 10.93 1.27
C TRP A 126 24.20 10.91 -0.05
N ARG A 127 23.03 11.55 -0.08
CA ARG A 127 22.33 11.97 -1.31
C ARG A 127 22.14 13.46 -1.32
N GLU A 128 22.27 14.07 -2.49
CA GLU A 128 22.08 15.51 -2.69
C GLU A 128 21.13 15.76 -3.86
N THR A 129 20.14 16.63 -3.67
CA THR A 129 19.21 17.02 -4.75
C THR A 129 19.58 18.38 -5.33
N GLY A 130 19.75 18.42 -6.65
CA GLY A 130 19.83 19.66 -7.43
C GLY A 130 18.45 20.10 -7.94
N TYR A 131 18.19 21.40 -7.90
CA TYR A 131 16.93 22.01 -8.33
C TYR A 131 17.12 22.94 -9.53
N ASN A 132 16.11 23.03 -10.38
CA ASN A 132 16.05 24.06 -11.43
C ASN A 132 15.52 25.39 -10.89
N GLN A 133 15.43 26.41 -11.75
CA GLN A 133 14.93 27.74 -11.39
C GLN A 133 13.47 27.74 -10.93
N GLN A 134 12.68 26.73 -11.30
CA GLN A 134 11.30 26.53 -10.85
C GLN A 134 11.21 25.74 -9.54
N ARG A 135 12.33 25.56 -8.83
CA ARG A 135 12.42 24.82 -7.55
C ARG A 135 12.01 23.35 -7.68
N ARG A 136 12.09 22.77 -8.89
CA ARG A 136 11.82 21.35 -9.13
C ARG A 136 13.12 20.54 -9.13
N PRO A 137 13.11 19.33 -8.57
CA PRO A 137 14.29 18.49 -8.49
C PRO A 137 14.66 17.91 -9.86
N VAL A 138 15.87 18.18 -10.35
CA VAL A 138 16.32 17.74 -11.68
C VAL A 138 17.45 16.71 -11.63
N ARG A 139 18.08 16.57 -10.47
CA ARG A 139 19.23 15.69 -10.26
C ARG A 139 19.25 15.21 -8.82
N THR A 140 19.54 13.94 -8.62
CA THR A 140 19.90 13.38 -7.31
C THR A 140 21.25 12.70 -7.44
N ASP A 141 22.22 13.18 -6.68
CA ASP A 141 23.55 12.59 -6.60
C ASP A 141 23.69 11.76 -5.35
N TYR A 142 24.57 10.78 -5.43
CA TYR A 142 24.88 9.90 -4.33
C TYR A 142 26.39 9.84 -4.09
N ALA A 143 26.78 9.49 -2.88
CA ALA A 143 28.16 9.17 -2.57
C ALA A 143 28.64 7.90 -3.29
N GLY A 144 29.95 7.78 -3.54
CA GLY A 144 30.57 6.58 -4.08
C GLY A 144 30.13 6.26 -5.51
N ASP A 145 29.95 4.97 -5.80
CA ASP A 145 29.68 4.46 -7.16
C ASP A 145 28.19 4.36 -7.51
N THR A 146 27.30 4.86 -6.65
CA THR A 146 25.86 4.84 -6.93
C THR A 146 25.56 5.86 -8.02
N PRO A 147 25.00 5.46 -9.18
CA PRO A 147 24.75 6.38 -10.29
C PRO A 147 23.83 7.53 -9.89
N SER A 148 24.15 8.74 -10.35
CA SER A 148 23.24 9.88 -10.22
C SER A 148 21.98 9.67 -11.04
N ASP A 149 20.85 10.08 -10.46
CA ASP A 149 19.54 10.09 -11.10
C ASP A 149 19.25 11.48 -11.66
N PHE A 150 18.64 11.54 -12.84
CA PHE A 150 18.26 12.77 -13.52
C PHE A 150 16.77 12.75 -13.85
N THR A 151 16.11 13.90 -13.69
CA THR A 151 14.69 14.07 -13.97
C THR A 151 14.48 15.27 -14.88
N GLY A 152 13.82 15.04 -16.01
CA GLY A 152 13.39 16.08 -16.94
C GLY A 152 11.89 16.31 -16.84
N TYR A 153 11.49 17.57 -17.01
CA TYR A 153 10.08 17.99 -16.95
C TYR A 153 9.62 18.53 -18.30
N ASP A 154 8.36 18.32 -18.62
CA ASP A 154 7.71 18.99 -19.74
C ASP A 154 7.34 20.45 -19.40
N GLN A 155 6.75 21.16 -20.37
CA GLN A 155 6.30 22.54 -20.22
C GLN A 155 5.20 22.73 -19.16
N PHE A 156 4.46 21.68 -18.81
CA PHE A 156 3.42 21.70 -17.78
C PHE A 156 3.98 21.31 -16.40
N GLY A 157 5.22 20.83 -16.36
CA GLY A 157 5.90 20.41 -15.16
C GLY A 157 5.64 19.00 -14.72
N ALA A 158 5.04 18.17 -15.57
CA ALA A 158 5.02 16.74 -15.33
C ALA A 158 6.37 16.14 -15.72
N VAL A 159 6.71 15.00 -15.13
CA VAL A 159 7.93 14.26 -15.47
C VAL A 159 7.81 13.77 -16.91
N ALA A 160 8.80 14.15 -17.71
CA ALA A 160 8.97 13.76 -19.10
C ALA A 160 10.10 12.74 -19.25
N THR A 161 11.14 12.82 -18.42
CA THR A 161 12.24 11.85 -18.43
C THR A 161 12.71 11.51 -17.02
N ALA A 162 13.15 10.26 -16.84
CA ALA A 162 13.87 9.82 -15.65
C ALA A 162 15.01 8.90 -16.10
N SER A 163 16.26 9.19 -15.75
CA SER A 163 17.41 8.43 -16.25
C SER A 163 18.57 8.39 -15.28
N ASN A 164 19.38 7.35 -15.36
CA ASN A 164 20.68 7.23 -14.72
C ASN A 164 21.65 6.44 -15.64
N ALA A 165 22.77 5.97 -15.12
CA ALA A 165 23.76 5.25 -15.92
C ALA A 165 23.29 3.85 -16.39
N VAL A 166 22.24 3.29 -15.78
CA VAL A 166 21.73 1.93 -16.06
C VAL A 166 20.51 1.98 -16.99
N SER A 167 19.67 2.99 -16.83
CA SER A 167 18.37 3.04 -17.49
C SER A 167 17.90 4.44 -17.79
N SER A 168 16.95 4.53 -18.70
CA SER A 168 16.30 5.77 -19.09
C SER A 168 14.85 5.52 -19.47
N VAL A 169 13.99 6.40 -18.98
CA VAL A 169 12.53 6.36 -19.17
C VAL A 169 12.11 7.69 -19.78
N TRP A 170 11.29 7.63 -20.82
CA TRP A 170 10.70 8.78 -21.49
C TRP A 170 9.20 8.67 -21.55
N TYR A 171 8.50 9.75 -21.25
CA TYR A 171 7.05 9.83 -21.28
C TYR A 171 6.57 10.78 -22.37
N ILE A 172 5.57 10.35 -23.14
CA ILE A 172 4.76 11.21 -24.00
C ILE A 172 3.37 11.26 -23.41
N ARG A 173 2.79 12.46 -23.41
CA ARG A 173 1.47 12.72 -22.85
C ARG A 173 0.54 13.31 -23.89
N ASP A 174 -0.75 13.04 -23.73
CA ASP A 174 -1.80 13.72 -24.47
C ASP A 174 -2.08 15.13 -23.90
N ALA A 175 -3.06 15.82 -24.50
CA ALA A 175 -3.48 17.15 -24.07
C ALA A 175 -4.15 17.17 -22.68
N LEU A 176 -4.58 16.03 -22.15
CA LEU A 176 -5.15 15.90 -20.80
C LEU A 176 -4.07 15.59 -19.74
N GLY A 177 -2.82 15.36 -20.17
CA GLY A 177 -1.68 15.05 -19.30
C GLY A 177 -1.49 13.55 -19.03
N SER A 178 -2.28 12.70 -19.66
CA SER A 178 -2.21 11.24 -19.52
C SER A 178 -1.09 10.66 -20.35
N VAL A 179 -0.37 9.67 -19.81
CA VAL A 179 0.82 9.09 -20.45
C VAL A 179 0.39 8.14 -21.56
N THR A 180 0.49 8.57 -22.81
CA THR A 180 0.17 7.72 -23.98
C THR A 180 1.32 6.81 -24.37
N ASN A 181 2.56 7.21 -24.12
CA ASN A 181 3.72 6.38 -24.40
C ASN A 181 4.73 6.47 -23.27
N GLU A 182 5.31 5.33 -22.93
CA GLU A 182 6.47 5.22 -22.07
C GLU A 182 7.51 4.37 -22.79
N THR A 183 8.67 4.94 -23.07
CA THR A 183 9.81 4.18 -23.60
C THR A 183 10.77 3.95 -22.46
N VAL A 184 11.12 2.69 -22.22
CA VAL A 184 12.10 2.29 -21.21
C VAL A 184 13.29 1.65 -21.93
N ALA A 185 14.47 2.18 -21.69
CA ALA A 185 15.73 1.58 -22.10
C ALA A 185 16.54 1.17 -20.86
N VAL A 186 16.99 -0.08 -20.84
CA VAL A 186 17.88 -0.64 -19.81
C VAL A 186 19.06 -1.27 -20.53
N ASP A 187 20.23 -0.66 -20.40
CA ASP A 187 21.39 -0.91 -21.27
C ASP A 187 21.00 -0.90 -22.78
N THR A 188 21.13 -2.02 -23.48
CA THR A 188 20.78 -2.17 -24.90
C THR A 188 19.34 -2.62 -25.14
N ASN A 189 18.61 -3.02 -24.09
CA ASN A 189 17.23 -3.46 -24.21
C ASN A 189 16.27 -2.28 -24.17
N VAL A 190 15.34 -2.24 -25.11
CA VAL A 190 14.31 -1.20 -25.18
C VAL A 190 12.92 -1.85 -25.21
N LEU A 191 11.98 -1.27 -24.47
CA LEU A 191 10.54 -1.55 -24.55
C LEU A 191 9.77 -0.24 -24.71
N ALA A 192 8.83 -0.22 -25.65
CA ALA A 192 7.88 0.87 -25.81
C ALA A 192 6.49 0.41 -25.33
N ILE A 193 5.99 1.07 -24.31
CA ILE A 193 4.66 0.85 -23.73
C ILE A 193 3.73 1.91 -24.29
N THR A 194 2.62 1.48 -24.90
CA THR A 194 1.61 2.38 -25.47
C THR A 194 0.31 2.26 -24.69
N ARG A 195 -0.31 3.39 -24.37
CA ARG A 195 -1.59 3.48 -23.67
C ARG A 195 -2.56 4.32 -24.48
N CYS A 196 -3.80 3.86 -24.55
CA CYS A 196 -4.91 4.68 -25.00
C CYS A 196 -5.86 4.88 -23.83
N TYR A 197 -6.56 6.01 -23.83
CA TYR A 197 -7.56 6.34 -22.82
C TYR A 197 -8.92 6.56 -23.49
N ASP A 198 -9.98 6.21 -22.78
CA ASP A 198 -11.33 6.54 -23.20
C ASP A 198 -11.70 8.01 -22.87
N ARG A 199 -12.94 8.41 -23.20
CA ARG A 199 -13.43 9.78 -22.95
C ARG A 199 -13.49 10.18 -21.47
N TYR A 200 -13.36 9.23 -20.55
CA TYR A 200 -13.33 9.44 -19.10
C TYR A 200 -11.92 9.34 -18.54
N ASN A 201 -10.90 9.33 -19.40
CA ASN A 201 -9.50 9.20 -19.04
C ASN A 201 -9.16 7.87 -18.34
N ARG A 202 -9.92 6.81 -18.61
CA ARG A 202 -9.62 5.45 -18.14
C ARG A 202 -8.86 4.69 -19.21
N ILE A 203 -7.94 3.82 -18.82
CA ILE A 203 -7.14 3.05 -19.78
C ILE A 203 -8.04 2.19 -20.66
N SER A 204 -7.95 2.33 -21.98
CA SER A 204 -8.68 1.55 -22.97
C SER A 204 -7.77 0.58 -23.72
N VAL A 205 -6.47 0.88 -23.78
CA VAL A 205 -5.42 0.00 -24.32
C VAL A 205 -4.17 0.10 -23.45
N LEU A 206 -3.52 -1.03 -23.18
CA LEU A 206 -2.15 -1.12 -22.63
C LEU A 206 -1.36 -2.13 -23.46
N GLY A 207 -0.48 -1.66 -24.32
CA GLY A 207 0.27 -2.51 -25.25
C GLY A 207 -0.69 -3.39 -26.07
N PRO A 208 -0.61 -4.73 -25.96
CA PRO A 208 -1.48 -5.64 -26.69
C PRO A 208 -2.88 -5.84 -26.06
N LEU A 209 -3.12 -5.29 -24.88
CA LEU A 209 -4.36 -5.50 -24.12
C LEU A 209 -5.36 -4.38 -24.38
N SER A 210 -6.62 -4.76 -24.60
CA SER A 210 -7.76 -3.84 -24.65
C SER A 210 -8.56 -3.92 -23.35
N TYR A 211 -9.11 -2.80 -22.91
CA TYR A 211 -9.86 -2.66 -21.67
C TYR A 211 -11.23 -2.06 -21.98
N ALA A 212 -12.29 -2.70 -21.47
CA ALA A 212 -13.65 -2.20 -21.58
C ALA A 212 -14.29 -2.10 -20.19
N TYR A 213 -15.25 -1.20 -20.06
CA TYR A 213 -15.89 -0.87 -18.80
C TYR A 213 -17.40 -0.99 -18.90
N THR A 214 -18.03 -1.33 -17.78
CA THR A 214 -19.48 -1.25 -17.61
C THR A 214 -19.96 0.20 -17.72
N ALA A 215 -21.26 0.39 -17.95
CA ALA A 215 -21.89 1.71 -17.96
C ALA A 215 -21.66 2.49 -16.65
N ASP A 216 -21.58 1.78 -15.53
CA ASP A 216 -21.37 2.32 -14.18
C ASP A 216 -19.90 2.62 -13.85
N GLY A 217 -18.98 2.38 -14.78
CA GLY A 217 -17.60 2.78 -14.61
C GLY A 217 -16.62 1.66 -14.25
N ASN A 218 -17.12 0.50 -13.80
CA ASN A 218 -16.30 -0.64 -13.38
C ASN A 218 -15.62 -1.33 -14.56
N LEU A 219 -14.39 -1.83 -14.36
CA LEU A 219 -13.67 -2.60 -15.37
C LEU A 219 -14.44 -3.89 -15.68
N ALA A 220 -14.87 -4.06 -16.93
CA ALA A 220 -15.69 -5.18 -17.36
C ALA A 220 -14.86 -6.26 -18.05
N VAL A 221 -14.00 -5.85 -18.99
CA VAL A 221 -13.26 -6.79 -19.83
C VAL A 221 -11.81 -6.36 -19.98
N ILE A 222 -10.89 -7.33 -19.94
CA ILE A 222 -9.52 -7.20 -20.45
C ILE A 222 -9.35 -8.28 -21.52
N SER A 223 -8.86 -7.93 -22.71
CA SER A 223 -8.72 -8.91 -23.78
C SER A 223 -7.53 -8.68 -24.69
N ASN A 224 -7.02 -9.75 -25.27
CA ASN A 224 -6.15 -9.75 -26.45
C ASN A 224 -6.51 -10.93 -27.37
N ALA A 225 -5.65 -11.27 -28.33
CA ALA A 225 -5.89 -12.38 -29.24
C ALA A 225 -5.84 -13.78 -28.57
N GLY A 226 -5.20 -13.91 -27.42
CA GLY A 226 -5.02 -15.19 -26.71
C GLY A 226 -6.04 -15.45 -25.61
N MET A 227 -6.62 -14.39 -25.03
CA MET A 227 -7.57 -14.51 -23.91
C MET A 227 -8.53 -13.33 -23.79
N VAL A 228 -9.68 -13.58 -23.18
CA VAL A 228 -10.68 -12.59 -22.76
C VAL A 228 -10.99 -12.82 -21.29
N VAL A 229 -10.82 -11.78 -20.47
CA VAL A 229 -11.15 -11.77 -19.04
C VAL A 229 -12.37 -10.92 -18.81
N GLU A 230 -13.45 -11.50 -18.30
CA GLU A 230 -14.70 -10.83 -17.97
C GLU A 230 -14.87 -10.78 -16.45
N TYR A 231 -15.01 -9.58 -15.89
CA TYR A 231 -15.19 -9.37 -14.46
C TYR A 231 -16.67 -9.39 -14.07
N GLY A 232 -16.98 -10.17 -13.05
CA GLY A 232 -18.30 -10.25 -12.44
C GLY A 232 -18.47 -9.28 -11.28
N TYR A 233 -19.68 -8.73 -11.15
CA TYR A 233 -20.07 -7.90 -10.02
C TYR A 233 -21.42 -8.34 -9.48
N THR A 234 -21.58 -8.29 -8.16
CA THR A 234 -22.86 -8.46 -7.49
C THR A 234 -23.80 -7.27 -7.76
N ALA A 235 -25.09 -7.40 -7.45
CA ALA A 235 -26.09 -6.33 -7.64
C ALA A 235 -25.75 -5.04 -6.87
N ASP A 236 -25.07 -5.17 -5.73
CA ASP A 236 -24.53 -4.06 -4.93
C ASP A 236 -23.13 -3.58 -5.38
N ARG A 237 -22.68 -4.00 -6.58
CA ARG A 237 -21.44 -3.60 -7.24
C ARG A 237 -20.16 -4.05 -6.53
N LEU A 238 -20.24 -5.09 -5.70
CA LEU A 238 -19.05 -5.69 -5.12
C LEU A 238 -18.42 -6.67 -6.12
N ASP A 239 -17.10 -6.81 -6.03
CA ASP A 239 -16.36 -7.79 -6.84
C ASP A 239 -16.85 -9.21 -6.54
N ALA A 240 -17.19 -9.94 -7.62
CA ALA A 240 -17.62 -11.34 -7.60
C ALA A 240 -16.57 -12.26 -8.25
N GLY A 241 -15.41 -11.72 -8.64
CA GLY A 241 -14.36 -12.44 -9.36
C GLY A 241 -14.40 -12.22 -10.88
N TYR A 242 -13.83 -13.16 -11.63
CA TYR A 242 -13.72 -13.09 -13.09
C TYR A 242 -13.70 -14.46 -13.75
N THR A 243 -14.00 -14.44 -15.04
CA THR A 243 -13.85 -15.57 -15.96
C THR A 243 -12.82 -15.22 -17.02
N LEU A 244 -11.87 -16.09 -17.28
CA LEU A 244 -10.84 -15.97 -18.31
C LEU A 244 -11.05 -17.07 -19.35
N THR A 245 -11.47 -16.67 -20.54
CA THR A 245 -11.68 -17.55 -21.68
C THR A 245 -10.47 -17.49 -22.61
N LEU A 246 -9.85 -18.64 -22.83
CA LEU A 246 -8.67 -18.80 -23.69
C LEU A 246 -9.10 -19.00 -25.15
N ALA A 247 -8.18 -18.74 -26.09
CA ALA A 247 -8.43 -18.93 -27.52
C ALA A 247 -8.74 -20.39 -27.91
N ASN A 248 -8.33 -21.36 -27.10
CA ASN A 248 -8.67 -22.78 -27.27
C ASN A 248 -10.11 -23.13 -26.81
N GLY A 249 -10.84 -22.18 -26.23
CA GLY A 249 -12.20 -22.33 -25.71
C GLY A 249 -12.28 -22.81 -24.25
N ASN A 250 -11.16 -23.13 -23.61
CA ASN A 250 -11.14 -23.42 -22.18
C ASN A 250 -11.37 -22.15 -21.37
N GLU A 251 -12.04 -22.32 -20.24
CA GLU A 251 -12.43 -21.23 -19.35
C GLU A 251 -11.87 -21.48 -17.96
N LEU A 252 -11.04 -20.57 -17.45
CA LEU A 252 -10.65 -20.55 -16.05
C LEU A 252 -11.42 -19.46 -15.32
N SER A 253 -11.96 -19.78 -14.15
CA SER A 253 -12.72 -18.82 -13.34
C SER A 253 -12.11 -18.67 -11.96
N HIS A 254 -12.08 -17.43 -11.47
CA HIS A 254 -11.87 -17.09 -10.07
C HIS A 254 -13.17 -16.50 -9.54
N SER A 255 -13.85 -17.17 -8.62
CA SER A 255 -15.14 -16.73 -8.08
C SER A 255 -15.05 -16.39 -6.60
N VAL A 256 -15.73 -15.32 -6.19
CA VAL A 256 -15.72 -14.80 -4.82
C VAL A 256 -17.12 -14.92 -4.21
N VAL A 257 -17.21 -15.52 -3.01
CA VAL A 257 -18.41 -15.56 -2.18
C VAL A 257 -18.18 -14.71 -0.94
N ARG A 258 -19.12 -13.83 -0.63
CA ARG A 258 -19.02 -12.88 0.49
C ARG A 258 -19.81 -13.37 1.70
N ASP A 259 -19.38 -12.95 2.89
CA ASP A 259 -20.14 -13.17 4.12
C ASP A 259 -21.52 -12.47 4.01
N ALA A 260 -22.59 -13.21 4.34
CA ALA A 260 -23.96 -12.74 4.17
C ALA A 260 -24.29 -11.49 5.01
N CYS A 261 -23.68 -11.36 6.18
CA CYS A 261 -23.91 -10.24 7.10
C CYS A 261 -22.82 -9.17 6.98
N ARG A 262 -21.58 -9.59 6.70
CA ARG A 262 -20.38 -8.74 6.59
C ARG A 262 -19.83 -8.77 5.17
N ARG A 263 -20.61 -8.27 4.20
CA ARG A 263 -20.30 -8.36 2.75
C ARG A 263 -18.93 -7.79 2.33
N GLN A 264 -18.26 -7.00 3.16
CA GLN A 264 -16.86 -6.61 2.94
C GLN A 264 -15.88 -7.79 3.02
N LEU A 265 -16.25 -8.85 3.75
CA LEU A 265 -15.48 -10.07 3.93
C LEU A 265 -15.79 -11.08 2.82
N VAL A 266 -14.74 -11.73 2.36
CA VAL A 266 -14.82 -12.84 1.41
C VAL A 266 -14.82 -14.14 2.21
N ALA A 267 -15.96 -14.81 2.24
CA ALA A 267 -16.14 -16.06 2.94
C ALA A 267 -15.60 -17.26 2.15
N ALA A 268 -15.57 -17.18 0.81
CA ALA A 268 -14.92 -18.20 0.00
C ALA A 268 -14.36 -17.68 -1.32
N VAL A 269 -13.28 -18.32 -1.78
CA VAL A 269 -12.71 -18.16 -3.12
C VAL A 269 -12.65 -19.53 -3.78
N THR A 270 -13.08 -19.64 -5.03
CA THR A 270 -12.97 -20.87 -5.82
C THR A 270 -12.26 -20.58 -7.13
N ASN A 271 -11.23 -21.35 -7.45
CA ASN A 271 -10.61 -21.35 -8.77
C ASN A 271 -10.99 -22.65 -9.50
N ALA A 272 -11.43 -22.53 -10.76
CA ALA A 272 -11.94 -23.66 -11.54
C ALA A 272 -11.52 -23.57 -13.01
N CYS A 273 -11.54 -24.70 -13.71
CA CYS A 273 -11.39 -24.79 -15.16
C CYS A 273 -12.58 -25.56 -15.76
N ASN A 274 -13.26 -24.96 -16.73
CA ASN A 274 -14.44 -25.51 -17.40
C ASN A 274 -15.52 -25.98 -16.38
N GLY A 275 -15.72 -25.19 -15.33
CA GLY A 275 -16.64 -25.50 -14.21
C GLY A 275 -16.13 -26.52 -13.20
N ASN A 276 -14.98 -27.16 -13.41
CA ASN A 276 -14.37 -28.10 -12.47
C ASN A 276 -13.46 -27.35 -11.49
N THR A 277 -13.77 -27.42 -10.20
CA THR A 277 -12.94 -26.81 -9.14
C THR A 277 -11.53 -27.40 -9.14
N ILE A 278 -10.53 -26.53 -9.22
CA ILE A 278 -9.11 -26.87 -9.03
C ILE A 278 -8.75 -26.73 -7.55
N ASN A 279 -9.07 -25.58 -6.95
CA ASN A 279 -8.92 -25.36 -5.52
C ASN A 279 -9.99 -24.38 -4.99
N GLN A 280 -10.24 -24.45 -3.69
CA GLN A 280 -11.21 -23.62 -2.99
C GLN A 280 -10.69 -23.29 -1.59
N TYR A 281 -10.96 -22.07 -1.14
CA TYR A 281 -10.59 -21.57 0.17
C TYR A 281 -11.82 -21.00 0.86
N ASN A 282 -12.19 -21.56 2.01
CA ASN A 282 -13.29 -21.09 2.86
C ASN A 282 -12.74 -20.44 4.12
N TYR A 283 -13.26 -19.28 4.49
CA TYR A 283 -12.75 -18.46 5.58
C TYR A 283 -13.78 -18.32 6.68
N THR A 284 -13.30 -18.33 7.92
CA THR A 284 -14.06 -17.85 9.09
C THR A 284 -13.32 -16.69 9.72
N PHE A 285 -14.05 -15.81 10.39
CA PHE A 285 -13.49 -14.57 10.92
C PHE A 285 -13.95 -14.33 12.35
N ASP A 286 -13.09 -13.70 13.14
CA ASP A 286 -13.46 -13.21 14.47
C ASP A 286 -14.33 -11.94 14.42
N ALA A 287 -14.66 -11.40 15.59
CA ALA A 287 -15.51 -10.23 15.75
C ALA A 287 -14.86 -8.91 15.26
N VAL A 288 -13.55 -8.89 15.03
CA VAL A 288 -12.82 -7.74 14.44
C VAL A 288 -12.37 -8.03 13.00
N ASN A 289 -13.01 -9.02 12.36
CA ASN A 289 -12.88 -9.33 10.93
C ASN A 289 -11.53 -9.92 10.51
N ARG A 290 -10.76 -10.50 11.43
CA ARG A 290 -9.51 -11.23 11.12
C ARG A 290 -9.83 -12.70 10.82
N PRO A 291 -9.20 -13.34 9.82
CA PRO A 291 -9.39 -14.76 9.54
C PRO A 291 -8.95 -15.65 10.69
N THR A 292 -9.85 -16.45 11.26
CA THR A 292 -9.51 -17.44 12.29
C THR A 292 -9.29 -18.82 11.71
N ALA A 293 -9.79 -19.08 10.50
CA ALA A 293 -9.55 -20.32 9.77
C ALA A 293 -9.55 -20.09 8.26
N ARG A 294 -8.81 -20.93 7.55
CA ARG A 294 -8.85 -21.09 6.08
C ARG A 294 -8.88 -22.58 5.77
N ASN A 295 -10.03 -23.11 5.35
CA ASN A 295 -10.24 -24.56 5.27
C ASN A 295 -9.89 -25.25 6.61
N SER A 296 -8.91 -26.17 6.60
CA SER A 296 -8.37 -26.85 7.78
C SER A 296 -7.34 -26.02 8.55
N ASP A 297 -6.85 -24.92 7.97
CA ASP A 297 -5.88 -24.05 8.62
C ASP A 297 -6.55 -23.28 9.77
N SER A 298 -5.79 -22.98 10.83
CA SER A 298 -6.27 -22.13 11.93
C SER A 298 -5.24 -21.06 12.31
N PHE A 299 -5.73 -19.89 12.72
CA PHE A 299 -4.93 -18.72 13.06
C PHE A 299 -5.38 -18.13 14.40
N GLY A 300 -4.41 -17.82 15.26
CA GLY A 300 -4.62 -17.15 16.53
C GLY A 300 -3.93 -15.79 16.56
N TYR A 301 -4.48 -14.87 17.35
CA TYR A 301 -3.98 -13.50 17.45
C TYR A 301 -3.92 -13.01 18.89
N ASN A 302 -2.99 -12.10 19.18
CA ASN A 302 -3.00 -11.35 20.43
C ASN A 302 -3.91 -10.11 20.36
N HIS A 303 -3.93 -9.36 21.46
CA HIS A 303 -4.69 -8.12 21.63
C HIS A 303 -4.22 -6.96 20.73
N ARG A 304 -3.00 -7.01 20.16
CA ARG A 304 -2.49 -6.07 19.14
C ARG A 304 -2.75 -6.53 17.71
N SER A 305 -3.45 -7.66 17.53
CA SER A 305 -3.70 -8.31 16.24
C SER A 305 -2.48 -8.91 15.55
N GLU A 306 -1.42 -9.19 16.30
CA GLU A 306 -0.28 -9.96 15.82
C GLU A 306 -0.63 -11.45 15.79
N VAL A 307 -0.21 -12.17 14.76
CA VAL A 307 -0.42 -13.62 14.65
C VAL A 307 0.39 -14.34 15.72
N THR A 308 -0.26 -15.01 16.67
CA THR A 308 0.42 -15.76 17.75
C THR A 308 0.49 -17.25 17.50
N SER A 309 -0.35 -17.77 16.60
CA SER A 309 -0.33 -19.18 16.23
C SER A 309 -0.86 -19.38 14.82
N ALA A 310 -0.29 -20.34 14.12
CA ALA A 310 -0.78 -20.81 12.83
C ALA A 310 -0.65 -22.33 12.75
N VAL A 311 -1.71 -23.00 12.30
CA VAL A 311 -1.69 -24.42 11.96
C VAL A 311 -2.02 -24.53 10.49
N ILE A 312 -1.05 -25.02 9.71
CA ILE A 312 -1.18 -25.37 8.29
C ILE A 312 -0.92 -26.87 8.20
N ASP A 313 -1.94 -27.67 8.52
CA ASP A 313 -1.81 -29.10 8.83
C ASP A 313 -0.89 -29.86 7.84
N PRO A 314 0.10 -30.65 8.31
CA PRO A 314 0.43 -30.97 9.71
C PRO A 314 1.37 -29.96 10.41
N HIS A 315 1.70 -28.84 9.77
CA HIS A 315 2.66 -27.87 10.29
C HIS A 315 2.04 -26.97 11.35
N THR A 316 2.77 -26.76 12.44
CA THR A 316 2.33 -25.93 13.57
C THR A 316 3.35 -24.87 13.89
N ALA A 317 2.88 -23.65 14.15
CA ALA A 317 3.71 -22.53 14.54
C ALA A 317 3.08 -21.73 15.68
N SER A 318 3.91 -21.27 16.61
CA SER A 318 3.55 -20.27 17.63
C SER A 318 4.58 -19.16 17.68
N TYR A 319 4.14 -17.93 17.92
CA TYR A 319 4.97 -16.73 17.87
C TYR A 319 4.78 -15.88 19.14
N VAL A 320 5.88 -15.35 19.66
CA VAL A 320 5.90 -14.47 20.82
C VAL A 320 6.65 -13.19 20.45
N TYR A 321 6.06 -12.04 20.80
CA TYR A 321 6.60 -10.72 20.47
C TYR A 321 6.93 -9.93 21.75
N ASP A 322 7.83 -8.95 21.62
CA ASP A 322 8.02 -7.89 22.62
C ASP A 322 6.94 -6.80 22.47
N ALA A 323 7.00 -5.73 23.25
CA ALA A 323 5.96 -4.71 23.24
C ALA A 323 5.91 -3.88 21.95
N ILE A 324 7.00 -3.77 21.19
CA ILE A 324 7.09 -3.04 19.91
C ILE A 324 6.95 -3.98 18.69
N GLY A 325 6.67 -5.26 18.91
CA GLY A 325 6.39 -6.23 17.85
C GLY A 325 7.62 -6.92 17.26
N ASN A 326 8.80 -6.81 17.89
CA ASN A 326 9.89 -7.72 17.52
C ASN A 326 9.60 -9.10 18.07
N GLN A 327 9.94 -10.13 17.30
CA GLN A 327 9.83 -11.49 17.78
C GLN A 327 10.83 -11.72 18.91
N ARG A 328 10.39 -12.42 19.96
CA ARG A 328 11.22 -12.93 21.05
C ARG A 328 11.47 -14.43 20.89
N SER A 329 10.46 -15.15 20.42
CA SER A 329 10.61 -16.56 20.06
C SER A 329 9.56 -17.00 19.02
N ASN A 330 9.86 -18.10 18.34
CA ASN A 330 8.84 -18.96 17.76
C ASN A 330 9.09 -20.42 18.14
N THR A 331 8.05 -21.22 17.97
CA THR A 331 8.19 -22.66 17.85
C THR A 331 7.52 -23.07 16.55
N ILE A 332 8.28 -23.65 15.62
CA ILE A 332 7.77 -24.18 14.36
C ILE A 332 8.10 -25.66 14.30
N ASP A 333 7.09 -26.51 14.16
CA ASP A 333 7.23 -27.97 14.10
C ASP A 333 8.15 -28.53 15.20
N PHE A 334 7.88 -28.09 16.44
CA PHE A 334 8.63 -28.44 17.65
C PHE A 334 10.06 -27.88 17.75
N VAL A 335 10.51 -27.06 16.78
CA VAL A 335 11.79 -26.36 16.83
C VAL A 335 11.57 -24.97 17.43
N ASN A 336 12.13 -24.75 18.62
CA ASN A 336 12.14 -23.43 19.25
C ASN A 336 13.31 -22.58 18.72
N THR A 337 13.00 -21.34 18.36
CA THR A 337 13.98 -20.31 18.00
C THR A 337 13.77 -19.08 18.85
N GLU A 338 14.85 -18.56 19.45
CA GLU A 338 14.84 -17.33 20.24
C GLU A 338 15.52 -16.19 19.47
N TYR A 339 15.00 -14.99 19.65
CA TYR A 339 15.44 -13.78 18.94
C TYR A 339 15.78 -12.69 19.96
N THR A 340 16.90 -12.01 19.73
CA THR A 340 17.30 -10.84 20.52
C THR A 340 17.33 -9.61 19.62
N ALA A 341 16.56 -8.58 19.95
CA ALA A 341 16.56 -7.29 19.26
C ALA A 341 17.31 -6.20 20.06
N ASN A 342 18.09 -5.36 19.38
CA ASN A 342 18.68 -4.15 19.97
C ASN A 342 17.67 -2.99 20.06
N ASN A 343 18.12 -1.84 20.56
CA ASN A 343 17.34 -0.60 20.69
C ASN A 343 17.00 0.09 19.34
N LEU A 344 17.38 -0.50 18.22
CA LEU A 344 17.01 -0.07 16.87
C LEU A 344 16.06 -1.07 16.18
N ASN A 345 15.52 -2.04 16.93
CA ASN A 345 14.67 -3.13 16.42
C ASN A 345 15.38 -4.08 15.43
N GLN A 346 16.71 -4.15 15.48
CA GLN A 346 17.53 -5.06 14.68
C GLN A 346 17.80 -6.34 15.46
N TYR A 347 17.66 -7.51 14.83
CA TYR A 347 18.03 -8.75 15.48
C TYR A 347 19.55 -8.86 15.56
N THR A 348 20.10 -8.99 16.76
CA THR A 348 21.54 -9.18 16.98
C THR A 348 21.91 -10.63 17.22
N SER A 349 20.93 -11.49 17.51
CA SER A 349 21.12 -12.92 17.71
C SER A 349 19.85 -13.69 17.42
N ILE A 350 20.00 -14.84 16.76
CA ILE A 350 18.96 -15.85 16.56
C ILE A 350 19.53 -17.20 17.00
N LEU A 351 18.88 -17.85 17.97
CA LEU A 351 19.31 -19.12 18.58
C LEU A 351 18.25 -20.19 18.33
N GLY A 352 18.61 -21.26 17.61
CA GLY A 352 17.74 -22.42 17.40
C GLY A 352 18.15 -23.63 18.24
N ALA A 353 17.24 -24.59 18.43
CA ALA A 353 17.48 -25.81 19.20
C ALA A 353 18.69 -26.68 18.72
N SER A 354 19.21 -26.44 17.50
CA SER A 354 20.29 -27.23 16.89
C SER A 354 21.23 -26.48 15.93
N ALA A 355 21.12 -25.15 15.78
CA ALA A 355 21.96 -24.36 14.85
C ALA A 355 22.86 -23.37 15.60
N PRO A 356 24.07 -23.05 15.10
CA PRO A 356 24.94 -22.04 15.71
C PRO A 356 24.30 -20.66 15.69
N LEU A 357 24.81 -19.78 16.56
CA LEU A 357 24.56 -18.33 16.53
C LEU A 357 24.59 -17.83 15.09
N CYS A 358 23.45 -17.32 14.62
CA CYS A 358 23.45 -16.43 13.48
C CYS A 358 23.83 -15.04 14.01
N ASP A 359 25.09 -14.65 13.81
CA ASP A 359 25.53 -13.28 14.11
C ASP A 359 25.06 -12.38 12.96
N LEU A 360 23.86 -11.81 13.14
CA LEU A 360 23.35 -10.79 12.24
C LEU A 360 24.10 -9.49 12.50
N SER A 361 24.40 -8.76 11.43
CA SER A 361 24.96 -7.43 11.53
C SER A 361 24.31 -6.48 10.54
N TYR A 362 24.41 -5.20 10.83
CA TYR A 362 23.78 -4.12 10.09
C TYR A 362 24.78 -2.99 9.92
N ASP A 363 24.61 -2.20 8.87
CA ASP A 363 25.27 -0.90 8.80
C ASP A 363 24.58 0.10 9.74
N LEU A 364 25.18 1.29 9.90
CA LEU A 364 24.66 2.34 10.77
C LEU A 364 23.31 2.91 10.29
N ASP A 365 22.89 2.62 9.06
CA ASP A 365 21.60 3.05 8.52
C ASP A 365 20.51 2.00 8.73
N GLY A 366 20.89 0.83 9.26
CA GLY A 366 19.99 -0.26 9.57
C GLY A 366 19.73 -1.19 8.39
N ASN A 367 20.63 -1.23 7.41
CA ASN A 367 20.60 -2.24 6.37
C ASN A 367 21.36 -3.48 6.83
N MET A 368 20.74 -4.66 6.73
CA MET A 368 21.38 -5.92 7.13
C MET A 368 22.59 -6.20 6.25
N LEU A 369 23.74 -6.50 6.85
CA LEU A 369 24.99 -6.85 6.18
C LEU A 369 25.20 -8.37 6.11
N THR A 370 24.67 -9.12 7.07
CA THR A 370 24.60 -10.58 7.00
C THR A 370 23.47 -11.12 7.85
N ASN A 371 22.89 -12.25 7.42
CA ASN A 371 22.00 -13.09 8.22
C ASN A 371 22.69 -14.43 8.60
N GLY A 372 24.02 -14.44 8.71
CA GLY A 372 24.81 -15.63 9.00
C GLY A 372 24.97 -16.62 7.84
N VAL A 373 24.11 -16.52 6.80
CA VAL A 373 24.17 -17.37 5.59
C VAL A 373 24.59 -16.55 4.38
N TRP A 374 23.91 -15.43 4.17
CA TRP A 374 24.14 -14.49 3.09
C TRP A 374 24.78 -13.22 3.63
N SER A 375 25.70 -12.66 2.85
CA SER A 375 26.18 -11.29 3.02
C SER A 375 25.53 -10.36 2.00
N TYR A 376 25.16 -9.17 2.44
CA TYR A 376 24.46 -8.17 1.65
C TYR A 376 25.29 -6.90 1.53
N THR A 377 25.28 -6.28 0.36
CA THR A 377 25.79 -4.91 0.19
C THR A 377 24.71 -3.98 -0.32
N TRP A 378 24.84 -2.71 0.04
CA TRP A 378 23.83 -1.69 -0.21
C TRP A 378 24.44 -0.54 -0.97
N ASP A 379 23.69 0.04 -1.90
CA ASP A 379 24.08 1.26 -2.55
C ASP A 379 23.88 2.47 -1.62
N SER A 380 24.40 3.63 -2.02
CA SER A 380 24.30 4.84 -1.21
C SER A 380 22.85 5.26 -0.98
N ALA A 381 21.89 4.84 -1.80
CA ALA A 381 20.47 5.11 -1.64
C ALA A 381 19.74 4.11 -0.71
N ASN A 382 20.45 3.22 -0.01
CA ASN A 382 19.88 2.13 0.80
C ASN A 382 19.11 1.09 -0.02
N ARG A 383 19.51 0.84 -1.27
CA ARG A 383 18.94 -0.23 -2.10
C ARG A 383 19.88 -1.43 -2.12
N LEU A 384 19.35 -2.65 -2.02
CA LEU A 384 20.14 -3.88 -1.98
C LEU A 384 20.91 -4.05 -3.29
N ARG A 385 22.23 -3.93 -3.25
CA ARG A 385 23.09 -3.97 -4.44
C ARG A 385 23.57 -5.37 -4.74
N THR A 386 24.11 -6.09 -3.76
CA THR A 386 24.57 -7.47 -3.97
C THR A 386 24.19 -8.40 -2.84
N VAL A 387 24.03 -9.67 -3.19
CA VAL A 387 23.91 -10.80 -2.25
C VAL A 387 24.99 -11.81 -2.57
N ALA A 388 25.72 -12.28 -1.57
CA ALA A 388 26.78 -13.26 -1.72
C ALA A 388 26.69 -14.34 -0.62
N SER A 389 27.25 -15.52 -0.89
CA SER A 389 27.35 -16.65 0.03
C SER A 389 28.79 -17.08 0.15
N ASN A 390 29.34 -17.13 1.36
CA ASN A 390 30.75 -17.51 1.57
C ASN A 390 31.73 -16.76 0.64
N GLY A 391 31.44 -15.48 0.36
CA GLY A 391 32.24 -14.62 -0.55
C GLY A 391 31.95 -14.79 -2.05
N VAL A 392 31.09 -15.74 -2.45
CA VAL A 392 30.67 -15.95 -3.85
C VAL A 392 29.44 -15.10 -4.14
N LEU A 393 29.53 -14.19 -5.10
CA LEU A 393 28.42 -13.36 -5.56
C LEU A 393 27.31 -14.23 -6.17
N LEU A 394 26.10 -14.09 -5.63
CA LEU A 394 24.89 -14.78 -6.13
C LEU A 394 24.03 -13.86 -6.99
N VAL A 395 23.85 -12.62 -6.53
CA VAL A 395 22.97 -11.64 -7.17
C VAL A 395 23.64 -10.26 -7.14
N GLU A 396 23.65 -9.58 -8.28
CA GLU A 396 23.84 -8.12 -8.39
C GLU A 396 22.54 -7.49 -8.91
N ASN A 397 22.00 -6.51 -8.19
CA ASN A 397 20.81 -5.76 -8.58
C ASN A 397 21.20 -4.37 -9.09
N ARG A 398 20.45 -3.87 -10.08
CA ARG A 398 20.56 -2.48 -10.55
C ARG A 398 19.19 -1.84 -10.66
N TYR A 399 19.16 -0.53 -10.45
CA TYR A 399 17.93 0.23 -10.25
C TYR A 399 17.82 1.40 -11.23
N ASP A 400 16.60 1.73 -11.62
CA ASP A 400 16.33 2.95 -12.39
C ASP A 400 16.26 4.21 -11.49
N ALA A 401 16.12 5.36 -12.14
CA ALA A 401 15.96 6.65 -11.47
C ALA A 401 14.64 6.79 -10.69
N LEU A 402 13.75 5.80 -10.78
CA LEU A 402 12.51 5.69 -9.99
C LEU A 402 12.65 4.69 -8.84
N SER A 403 13.86 4.14 -8.63
CA SER A 403 14.19 3.12 -7.63
C SER A 403 13.53 1.75 -7.84
N ARG A 404 13.10 1.44 -9.07
CA ARG A 404 12.66 0.09 -9.45
C ARG A 404 13.87 -0.77 -9.81
N ARG A 405 13.89 -2.05 -9.41
CA ARG A 405 14.92 -3.00 -9.84
C ARG A 405 14.71 -3.31 -11.32
N VAL A 406 15.61 -2.84 -12.18
CA VAL A 406 15.54 -3.03 -13.64
C VAL A 406 16.49 -4.09 -14.16
N GLN A 407 17.47 -4.52 -13.36
CA GLN A 407 18.32 -5.67 -13.67
C GLN A 407 18.63 -6.51 -12.43
N LYS A 408 18.69 -7.83 -12.63
CA LYS A 408 19.22 -8.83 -11.70
C LYS A 408 20.23 -9.69 -12.46
N ILE A 409 21.48 -9.73 -12.01
CA ILE A 409 22.56 -10.50 -12.62
C ILE A 409 22.92 -11.64 -11.66
N THR A 410 22.89 -12.87 -12.16
CA THR A 410 23.31 -14.09 -11.46
C THR A 410 24.52 -14.71 -12.16
N SER A 411 25.03 -15.83 -11.65
CA SER A 411 26.08 -16.59 -12.34
C SER A 411 25.63 -17.14 -13.70
N ASP A 412 24.33 -17.32 -13.88
CA ASP A 412 23.76 -18.10 -15.00
C ASP A 412 23.05 -17.20 -16.01
N ALA A 413 22.58 -16.01 -15.59
CA ALA A 413 21.82 -15.12 -16.47
C ALA A 413 21.84 -13.65 -16.03
N THR A 414 21.57 -12.77 -17.00
CA THR A 414 21.14 -11.39 -16.77
C THR A 414 19.66 -11.26 -17.03
N HIS A 415 18.90 -10.89 -16.01
CA HIS A 415 17.48 -10.60 -16.08
C HIS A 415 17.28 -9.09 -16.20
N THR A 416 16.51 -8.66 -17.20
CA THR A 416 16.12 -7.26 -17.43
C THR A 416 14.62 -7.10 -17.29
N TYR A 417 14.18 -6.11 -16.50
CA TYR A 417 12.78 -5.94 -16.10
C TYR A 417 12.16 -4.67 -16.67
N PHE A 418 10.96 -4.79 -17.22
CA PHE A 418 10.18 -3.67 -17.75
C PHE A 418 8.83 -3.56 -17.04
N TYR A 419 8.51 -2.38 -16.52
CA TYR A 419 7.34 -2.15 -15.69
C TYR A 419 6.36 -1.16 -16.35
N ASP A 420 5.06 -1.36 -16.12
CA ASP A 420 4.04 -0.31 -16.19
C ASP A 420 3.72 0.13 -14.76
N GLY A 421 4.17 1.33 -14.38
CA GLY A 421 4.18 1.72 -12.97
C GLY A 421 5.05 0.76 -12.16
N TRP A 422 4.43 -0.04 -11.29
CA TRP A 422 5.09 -1.05 -10.46
C TRP A 422 4.77 -2.50 -10.84
N ASN A 423 3.85 -2.71 -11.79
CA ASN A 423 3.57 -4.04 -12.31
C ASN A 423 4.62 -4.42 -13.34
N LEU A 424 5.34 -5.53 -13.12
CA LEU A 424 6.32 -6.06 -14.06
C LEU A 424 5.60 -6.57 -15.30
N LEU A 425 5.78 -5.96 -16.46
CA LEU A 425 5.15 -6.39 -17.71
C LEU A 425 5.95 -7.47 -18.44
N GLU A 426 7.27 -7.32 -18.46
CA GLU A 426 8.15 -8.18 -19.24
C GLU A 426 9.48 -8.37 -18.53
N GLU A 427 9.96 -9.60 -18.52
CA GLU A 427 11.30 -9.99 -18.09
C GLU A 427 12.03 -10.62 -19.27
N ARG A 428 13.20 -10.08 -19.60
CA ARG A 428 14.11 -10.64 -20.61
C ARG A 428 15.29 -11.27 -19.91
N ILE A 429 15.53 -12.53 -20.18
CA ILE A 429 16.60 -13.31 -19.57
C ILE A 429 17.63 -13.61 -20.65
N ALA A 430 18.87 -13.19 -20.45
CA ALA A 430 20.00 -13.55 -21.29
C ALA A 430 20.91 -14.50 -20.51
N HIS A 431 20.96 -15.76 -20.92
CA HIS A 431 21.75 -16.79 -20.25
C HIS A 431 23.21 -16.74 -20.70
N THR A 432 24.11 -17.19 -19.81
CA THR A 432 25.55 -17.24 -20.11
C THR A 432 25.91 -18.25 -21.20
N ASP A 433 25.04 -19.21 -21.49
CA ASP A 433 25.20 -20.18 -22.59
C ASP A 433 24.81 -19.61 -23.98
N GLY A 434 24.35 -18.35 -24.02
CA GLY A 434 23.95 -17.65 -25.24
C GLY A 434 22.47 -17.79 -25.59
N THR A 435 21.69 -18.55 -24.82
CA THR A 435 20.22 -18.61 -24.97
C THR A 435 19.54 -17.40 -24.34
N SER A 436 18.29 -17.15 -24.73
CA SER A 436 17.49 -16.05 -24.20
C SER A 436 16.03 -16.42 -24.06
N GLU A 437 15.39 -15.92 -23.02
CA GLU A 437 13.97 -16.12 -22.75
C GLU A 437 13.27 -14.78 -22.56
N VAL A 438 11.99 -14.74 -22.92
CA VAL A 438 11.10 -13.60 -22.65
C VAL A 438 9.88 -14.11 -21.92
N ILE A 439 9.64 -13.55 -20.74
CA ILE A 439 8.46 -13.82 -19.92
C ILE A 439 7.63 -12.55 -19.90
N SER A 440 6.36 -12.66 -20.29
CA SER A 440 5.42 -11.54 -20.20
C SER A 440 4.37 -11.81 -19.13
N TYR A 441 3.98 -10.77 -18.42
CA TYR A 441 3.04 -10.83 -17.31
C TYR A 441 1.83 -9.95 -17.62
N ILE A 442 0.64 -10.53 -17.52
CA ILE A 442 -0.61 -9.84 -17.84
C ILE A 442 -1.34 -9.53 -16.56
N TRP A 443 -1.59 -8.24 -16.31
CA TRP A 443 -2.18 -7.75 -15.06
C TRP A 443 -3.63 -7.27 -15.25
N GLY A 444 -4.43 -7.50 -14.21
CA GLY A 444 -5.82 -7.11 -14.06
C GLY A 444 -6.04 -6.27 -12.80
N LYS A 445 -7.25 -6.36 -12.22
CA LYS A 445 -7.53 -5.72 -10.93
C LYS A 445 -6.79 -6.47 -9.82
N ASP A 446 -6.06 -5.74 -9.00
CA ASP A 446 -5.48 -6.23 -7.76
C ASP A 446 -6.50 -6.15 -6.60
N LEU A 447 -6.12 -6.58 -5.39
CA LEU A 447 -7.00 -6.61 -4.22
C LEU A 447 -7.61 -5.25 -3.82
N SER A 448 -7.11 -4.13 -4.35
CA SER A 448 -7.73 -2.81 -4.16
C SER A 448 -8.96 -2.58 -5.05
N GLY A 449 -9.19 -3.45 -6.03
CA GLY A 449 -10.18 -3.27 -7.10
C GLY A 449 -9.71 -2.33 -8.22
N LYS A 450 -8.44 -1.93 -8.23
CA LYS A 450 -7.77 -1.11 -9.26
C LYS A 450 -6.63 -1.90 -9.90
N LEU A 451 -6.02 -1.38 -10.97
CA LEU A 451 -4.94 -2.09 -11.66
C LEU A 451 -3.61 -2.16 -10.86
N GLN A 452 -3.39 -1.21 -9.93
CA GLN A 452 -2.13 -1.09 -9.16
C GLN A 452 -2.31 -0.60 -7.71
N GLY A 453 -3.53 -0.45 -7.19
CA GLY A 453 -3.77 0.15 -5.86
C GLY A 453 -3.37 -0.73 -4.65
N ALA A 454 -3.08 -2.00 -4.91
CA ALA A 454 -2.43 -2.95 -4.00
C ALA A 454 -1.05 -3.38 -4.53
N GLY A 455 -0.47 -2.65 -5.49
CA GLY A 455 0.86 -2.93 -6.02
C GLY A 455 0.91 -4.27 -6.76
N GLY A 456 -0.21 -4.64 -7.39
CA GLY A 456 -0.36 -5.89 -8.13
C GLY A 456 -0.76 -7.10 -7.27
N VAL A 457 -0.82 -7.00 -5.93
CA VAL A 457 -1.20 -8.14 -5.07
C VAL A 457 -2.58 -8.66 -5.48
N GLY A 458 -2.67 -9.93 -5.89
CA GLY A 458 -3.90 -10.56 -6.39
C GLY A 458 -4.32 -10.16 -7.80
N GLY A 459 -3.49 -9.43 -8.55
CA GLY A 459 -3.84 -8.86 -9.85
C GLY A 459 -3.21 -9.52 -11.07
N LEU A 460 -2.32 -10.52 -10.94
CA LEU A 460 -1.72 -11.18 -12.11
C LEU A 460 -2.74 -12.15 -12.74
N LEU A 461 -3.07 -11.96 -14.01
CA LEU A 461 -4.08 -12.79 -14.71
C LEU A 461 -3.44 -13.98 -15.44
N ALA A 462 -2.26 -13.78 -16.01
CA ALA A 462 -1.53 -14.82 -16.74
C ALA A 462 -0.04 -14.49 -16.86
N VAL A 463 0.76 -15.54 -17.00
CA VAL A 463 2.18 -15.49 -17.36
C VAL A 463 2.32 -16.15 -18.74
N SER A 464 2.87 -15.43 -19.70
CA SER A 464 3.26 -15.98 -21.00
C SER A 464 4.73 -16.37 -20.93
N LEU A 465 5.00 -17.66 -21.05
CA LEU A 465 6.35 -18.21 -21.12
C LEU A 465 6.54 -18.83 -22.50
N ASN A 466 7.37 -18.20 -23.34
CA ASN A 466 7.65 -18.65 -24.71
C ASN A 466 6.37 -18.88 -25.55
N GLY A 467 5.32 -18.10 -25.30
CA GLY A 467 4.04 -18.16 -26.03
C GLY A 467 2.97 -19.06 -25.40
N ALA A 468 3.30 -19.87 -24.39
CA ALA A 468 2.31 -20.63 -23.63
C ALA A 468 1.82 -19.83 -22.42
N LEU A 469 0.51 -19.85 -22.16
CA LEU A 469 -0.10 -19.16 -21.02
C LEU A 469 -0.20 -20.07 -19.79
N TYR A 470 0.18 -19.51 -18.65
CA TYR A 470 0.04 -20.13 -17.34
C TYR A 470 -0.72 -19.19 -16.41
N LEU A 471 -1.69 -19.74 -15.70
CA LEU A 471 -2.69 -18.98 -14.98
C LEU A 471 -2.51 -19.16 -13.46
N PRO A 472 -2.23 -18.08 -12.72
CA PRO A 472 -2.12 -18.15 -11.27
C PRO A 472 -3.48 -18.37 -10.60
N LEU A 473 -3.50 -19.19 -9.54
CA LEU A 473 -4.68 -19.49 -8.73
C LEU A 473 -4.48 -18.94 -7.31
N TYR A 474 -5.40 -18.07 -6.90
CA TYR A 474 -5.25 -17.25 -5.70
C TYR A 474 -6.02 -17.78 -4.50
N ASP A 475 -5.47 -17.51 -3.32
CA ASP A 475 -6.28 -17.38 -2.10
C ASP A 475 -6.91 -15.96 -2.00
N ASN A 476 -7.68 -15.68 -0.95
CA ASN A 476 -8.36 -14.39 -0.81
C ASN A 476 -7.40 -13.21 -0.55
N TYR A 477 -6.17 -13.48 -0.12
CA TYR A 477 -5.19 -12.46 0.26
C TYR A 477 -4.11 -12.27 -0.80
N GLY A 478 -4.38 -12.75 -2.02
CA GLY A 478 -3.51 -12.54 -3.17
C GLY A 478 -2.24 -13.39 -3.13
N ASN A 479 -2.22 -14.47 -2.35
CA ASN A 479 -1.16 -15.46 -2.43
C ASN A 479 -1.43 -16.38 -3.62
N ILE A 480 -0.44 -16.54 -4.50
CA ILE A 480 -0.53 -17.53 -5.58
C ILE A 480 -0.24 -18.89 -4.98
N THR A 481 -1.26 -19.72 -4.89
CA THR A 481 -1.14 -21.07 -4.30
C THR A 481 -0.87 -22.13 -5.35
N ALA A 482 -1.19 -21.87 -6.60
CA ALA A 482 -0.90 -22.78 -7.71
C ALA A 482 -0.80 -22.02 -9.03
N TYR A 483 -0.21 -22.66 -10.04
CA TYR A 483 -0.33 -22.28 -11.44
C TYR A 483 -0.98 -23.42 -12.22
N ALA A 484 -1.87 -23.09 -13.14
CA ALA A 484 -2.45 -24.02 -14.09
C ALA A 484 -1.98 -23.72 -15.52
N ASP A 485 -1.89 -24.75 -16.36
CA ASP A 485 -1.75 -24.60 -17.80
C ASP A 485 -3.09 -24.21 -18.46
N GLU A 486 -3.07 -24.05 -19.79
CA GLU A 486 -4.24 -23.69 -20.61
C GLU A 486 -5.37 -24.74 -20.61
N ASN A 487 -5.15 -25.92 -20.02
CA ASN A 487 -6.14 -26.98 -19.86
C ASN A 487 -6.65 -27.10 -18.42
N GLY A 488 -6.17 -26.25 -17.49
CA GLY A 488 -6.50 -26.34 -16.07
C GLY A 488 -5.67 -27.36 -15.31
N THR A 489 -4.62 -27.93 -15.90
CA THR A 489 -3.70 -28.84 -15.20
C THR A 489 -2.80 -28.05 -14.28
N THR A 490 -2.78 -28.38 -12.99
CA THR A 490 -1.85 -27.75 -12.04
C THR A 490 -0.41 -28.12 -12.38
N VAL A 491 0.41 -27.13 -12.73
CA VAL A 491 1.83 -27.27 -13.10
C VAL A 491 2.80 -26.81 -12.00
N ALA A 492 2.27 -26.05 -11.03
CA ALA A 492 2.96 -25.68 -9.80
C ALA A 492 1.95 -25.57 -8.66
N LEU A 493 2.35 -25.99 -7.45
CA LEU A 493 1.58 -25.87 -6.22
C LEU A 493 2.52 -25.44 -5.10
N TYR A 494 2.11 -24.44 -4.34
CA TYR A 494 2.84 -23.87 -3.22
C TYR A 494 1.99 -23.86 -1.95
N THR A 495 2.60 -24.27 -0.84
CA THR A 495 2.04 -24.08 0.51
C THR A 495 2.94 -23.13 1.27
N TYR A 496 2.35 -22.11 1.90
CA TYR A 496 3.06 -21.13 2.71
C TYR A 496 2.71 -21.27 4.18
N ASP A 497 3.65 -20.93 5.06
CA ASP A 497 3.31 -20.60 6.44
C ASP A 497 2.64 -19.22 6.54
N ALA A 498 2.28 -18.82 7.76
CA ALA A 498 1.58 -17.56 7.96
C ALA A 498 2.35 -16.33 7.46
N PHE A 499 3.68 -16.38 7.43
CA PHE A 499 4.56 -15.28 7.05
C PHE A 499 5.15 -15.49 5.64
N GLY A 500 4.59 -16.38 4.83
CA GLY A 500 4.98 -16.52 3.43
C GLY A 500 6.22 -17.37 3.18
N ARG A 501 6.77 -18.02 4.20
CA ARG A 501 7.82 -19.04 4.00
C ARG A 501 7.21 -20.23 3.28
N THR A 502 7.88 -20.72 2.24
CA THR A 502 7.36 -21.85 1.46
C THR A 502 7.60 -23.16 2.22
N ILE A 503 6.52 -23.79 2.68
CA ILE A 503 6.53 -25.10 3.34
C ILE A 503 6.70 -26.21 2.31
N SER A 504 5.99 -26.11 1.19
CA SER A 504 6.08 -27.08 0.09
C SER A 504 5.97 -26.38 -1.27
N SER A 505 6.71 -26.92 -2.24
CA SER A 505 6.72 -26.48 -3.64
C SER A 505 6.77 -27.74 -4.51
N THR A 506 5.76 -27.95 -5.34
CA THR A 506 5.65 -29.16 -6.18
C THR A 506 5.15 -28.82 -7.58
N GLY A 507 5.40 -29.72 -8.55
CA GLY A 507 5.06 -29.52 -9.96
C GLY A 507 6.29 -29.24 -10.83
N LEU A 508 6.23 -29.64 -12.09
CA LEU A 508 7.37 -29.60 -13.02
C LEU A 508 7.87 -28.18 -13.32
N LEU A 509 7.00 -27.17 -13.17
CA LEU A 509 7.31 -25.77 -13.47
C LEU A 509 7.38 -24.89 -12.22
N ALA A 510 7.37 -25.48 -11.02
CA ALA A 510 7.31 -24.74 -9.77
C ALA A 510 8.47 -23.75 -9.58
N ASP A 511 9.67 -24.09 -10.04
CA ASP A 511 10.85 -23.21 -9.92
C ASP A 511 10.96 -22.14 -11.01
N ILE A 512 10.10 -22.21 -12.03
CA ILE A 512 10.04 -21.23 -13.12
C ILE A 512 9.24 -20.00 -12.69
N PHE A 513 8.11 -20.18 -12.01
CA PHE A 513 7.25 -19.04 -11.65
C PHE A 513 7.80 -18.23 -10.49
N ARG A 514 7.92 -16.92 -10.74
CA ARG A 514 8.53 -15.95 -9.82
C ARG A 514 7.53 -15.26 -8.90
N HIS A 515 6.31 -14.98 -9.35
CA HIS A 515 5.28 -14.39 -8.49
C HIS A 515 4.65 -15.47 -7.61
N ARG A 516 4.76 -15.33 -6.28
CA ARG A 516 4.37 -16.37 -5.32
C ARG A 516 3.51 -15.78 -4.18
N PHE A 517 3.99 -15.81 -2.94
CA PHE A 517 3.33 -15.18 -1.79
C PHE A 517 3.09 -13.68 -2.05
N SER A 518 1.90 -13.19 -1.71
CA SER A 518 1.45 -11.81 -1.96
C SER A 518 1.58 -11.36 -3.43
N THR A 519 1.60 -12.31 -4.39
CA THR A 519 1.87 -12.03 -5.80
C THR A 519 3.19 -11.26 -6.01
N LYS A 520 4.16 -11.39 -5.11
CA LYS A 520 5.46 -10.69 -5.22
C LYS A 520 6.52 -11.59 -5.82
N TYR A 521 7.49 -10.95 -6.47
CA TYR A 521 8.58 -11.63 -7.17
C TYR A 521 9.51 -12.28 -6.15
N TYR A 522 9.61 -13.60 -6.18
CA TYR A 522 10.47 -14.42 -5.33
C TYR A 522 11.82 -14.64 -6.03
N ASP A 523 12.89 -14.15 -5.42
CA ASP A 523 14.26 -14.44 -5.84
C ASP A 523 14.69 -15.78 -5.26
N ILE A 524 14.57 -16.83 -6.07
CA ILE A 524 14.93 -18.21 -5.70
C ILE A 524 16.39 -18.33 -5.24
N GLU A 525 17.27 -17.47 -5.78
CA GLU A 525 18.71 -17.46 -5.47
C GLU A 525 19.01 -17.01 -4.04
N THR A 526 18.09 -16.27 -3.41
CA THR A 526 18.31 -15.63 -2.10
C THR A 526 17.25 -15.99 -1.07
N GLY A 527 16.08 -16.46 -1.52
CA GLY A 527 14.91 -16.69 -0.68
C GLY A 527 14.16 -15.40 -0.30
N LEU A 528 14.46 -14.27 -0.94
CA LEU A 528 13.84 -12.98 -0.67
C LEU A 528 12.68 -12.68 -1.63
N TYR A 529 11.67 -11.98 -1.13
CA TYR A 529 10.64 -11.38 -1.97
C TYR A 529 10.95 -9.93 -2.27
N TYR A 530 10.95 -9.56 -3.54
CA TYR A 530 11.07 -8.17 -3.98
C TYR A 530 9.70 -7.49 -3.98
N TYR A 531 9.54 -6.50 -3.11
CA TYR A 531 8.28 -5.73 -3.00
C TYR A 531 8.35 -4.37 -3.72
N GLY A 532 9.49 -3.96 -4.25
CA GLY A 532 9.68 -2.64 -4.85
C GLY A 532 10.78 -1.87 -4.13
N TYR A 533 10.45 -1.24 -3.00
CA TYR A 533 11.43 -0.46 -2.23
C TYR A 533 12.20 -1.29 -1.20
N ARG A 534 11.69 -2.47 -0.83
CA ARG A 534 12.32 -3.36 0.14
C ARG A 534 12.31 -4.81 -0.31
N PHE A 535 13.22 -5.58 0.29
CA PHE A 535 13.26 -7.03 0.19
C PHE A 535 12.76 -7.64 1.49
N TYR A 536 11.78 -8.54 1.37
CA TYR A 536 11.20 -9.26 2.50
C TYR A 536 11.87 -10.62 2.66
N ALA A 537 12.31 -10.93 3.88
CA ALA A 537 12.86 -12.24 4.24
C ALA A 537 11.81 -13.04 5.02
N PRO A 538 11.07 -13.97 4.37
CA PRO A 538 10.06 -14.77 5.05
C PRO A 538 10.64 -15.65 6.17
N GLU A 539 11.86 -16.15 6.02
CA GLU A 539 12.58 -16.92 7.05
C GLU A 539 12.82 -16.12 8.35
N LEU A 540 12.94 -14.79 8.24
CA LEU A 540 13.10 -13.90 9.37
C LEU A 540 11.79 -13.21 9.79
N MET A 541 10.73 -13.40 8.99
CA MET A 541 9.42 -12.75 9.14
C MET A 541 9.50 -11.22 9.13
N ARG A 542 10.50 -10.64 8.45
CA ARG A 542 10.73 -9.19 8.44
C ARG A 542 11.44 -8.66 7.20
N TRP A 543 11.43 -7.35 7.06
CA TRP A 543 12.27 -6.63 6.09
C TRP A 543 13.74 -6.71 6.48
N ILE A 544 14.64 -6.74 5.49
CA ILE A 544 16.10 -6.79 5.73
C ILE A 544 16.74 -5.39 5.85
N ASN A 545 15.95 -4.32 5.68
CA ASN A 545 16.36 -2.95 5.91
C ASN A 545 15.22 -2.15 6.56
N ARG A 546 15.59 -1.06 7.22
CA ARG A 546 14.66 -0.09 7.80
C ARG A 546 13.71 0.45 6.73
N ASP A 547 12.46 0.68 7.09
CA ASP A 547 11.49 1.35 6.23
C ASP A 547 12.04 2.67 5.67
N PRO A 548 12.09 2.87 4.34
CA PRO A 548 12.50 4.13 3.72
C PRO A 548 11.65 5.34 4.11
N MET A 549 10.42 5.12 4.58
CA MET A 549 9.54 6.15 5.10
C MET A 549 9.70 6.39 6.61
N GLU A 550 10.53 5.58 7.27
CA GLU A 550 10.82 5.68 8.69
C GLU A 550 9.53 5.76 9.54
N GLU A 551 9.50 6.57 10.59
CA GLU A 551 8.36 6.70 11.51
C GLU A 551 7.21 7.53 10.93
N LYS A 552 7.36 8.08 9.71
CA LYS A 552 6.21 8.62 8.97
C LYS A 552 5.23 7.52 8.58
N HIS A 553 5.72 6.29 8.49
CA HIS A 553 4.95 5.14 8.06
C HIS A 553 4.46 4.28 9.24
N ASP A 554 5.38 3.78 10.06
CA ASP A 554 5.09 2.94 11.23
C ASP A 554 6.27 3.04 12.20
N ILE A 555 6.06 2.69 13.47
CA ILE A 555 7.14 2.65 14.47
C ILE A 555 7.86 1.29 14.46
N VAL A 556 7.26 0.26 13.86
CA VAL A 556 7.88 -1.07 13.68
C VAL A 556 8.61 -1.14 12.34
N LEU A 557 9.79 -0.51 12.28
CA LEU A 557 10.48 -0.22 11.01
C LEU A 557 10.98 -1.44 10.21
N TYR A 558 11.09 -2.60 10.85
CA TYR A 558 11.44 -3.87 10.20
C TYR A 558 10.23 -4.82 10.08
N GLY A 559 9.12 -4.52 10.75
CA GLY A 559 7.97 -5.41 10.84
C GLY A 559 7.31 -5.61 9.48
N PHE A 560 6.94 -6.85 9.18
CA PHE A 560 6.15 -7.15 7.99
C PHE A 560 4.67 -7.10 8.34
N THR A 561 3.92 -6.19 7.72
CA THR A 561 2.45 -6.14 7.85
C THR A 561 1.93 -6.10 9.30
N MET A 562 2.66 -5.41 10.19
CA MET A 562 2.37 -5.35 11.63
C MET A 562 2.20 -6.73 12.29
N ASN A 563 2.96 -7.73 11.83
CA ASN A 563 2.84 -9.14 12.26
C ASN A 563 1.49 -9.78 11.96
N ASN A 564 0.73 -9.27 10.98
CA ASN A 564 -0.56 -9.81 10.53
C ASN A 564 -0.65 -10.01 9.00
N PRO A 565 0.22 -10.83 8.42
CA PRO A 565 0.24 -11.13 6.97
C PRO A 565 -0.97 -11.94 6.48
N ILE A 566 -1.73 -12.58 7.39
CA ILE A 566 -2.91 -13.39 7.05
C ILE A 566 -4.10 -12.53 6.60
N SER A 567 -4.15 -11.27 7.02
CA SER A 567 -5.30 -10.40 6.75
C SER A 567 -4.94 -9.08 6.10
N THR A 568 -3.65 -8.85 5.84
CA THR A 568 -3.14 -7.60 5.28
C THR A 568 -2.06 -7.88 4.26
N TYR A 569 -1.79 -6.88 3.42
CA TYR A 569 -0.77 -6.95 2.40
C TYR A 569 0.04 -5.65 2.41
N ASP A 570 1.27 -5.74 1.93
CA ASP A 570 2.12 -4.57 1.69
C ASP A 570 2.22 -4.31 0.18
N MET A 571 1.92 -3.06 -0.22
CA MET A 571 1.85 -2.64 -1.61
C MET A 571 3.22 -2.65 -2.30
N LEU A 572 4.18 -1.89 -1.75
CA LEU A 572 5.49 -1.67 -2.36
C LEU A 572 6.66 -1.87 -1.38
N GLY A 573 6.39 -2.56 -0.28
CA GLY A 573 7.21 -2.55 0.92
C GLY A 573 7.01 -1.26 1.71
N LEU A 574 5.84 -0.63 1.60
CA LEU A 574 5.40 0.66 2.12
C LEU A 574 3.85 0.68 2.23
N ARG A 575 3.30 1.22 3.33
CA ARG A 575 1.89 1.12 3.75
C ARG A 575 1.01 2.26 3.24
N THR A 576 -0.29 1.96 3.28
CA THR A 576 -1.48 2.75 2.93
C THR A 576 -1.96 3.66 4.07
N VAL A 577 -2.45 4.86 3.72
CA VAL A 577 -3.14 5.81 4.61
C VAL A 577 -4.66 5.58 4.52
N TRP A 578 -5.36 5.55 5.65
CA TRP A 578 -6.82 5.41 5.67
C TRP A 578 -7.50 6.70 6.17
N ILE A 579 -8.69 6.99 5.65
CA ILE A 579 -9.56 8.11 6.02
C ILE A 579 -10.91 7.51 6.41
N GLN A 580 -11.45 7.81 7.59
CA GLN A 580 -12.78 7.37 8.01
C GLN A 580 -13.79 8.52 7.87
N MET A 581 -14.78 8.34 7.01
CA MET A 581 -15.91 9.26 6.83
C MET A 581 -17.08 8.82 7.70
N ASN A 582 -17.27 9.49 8.83
CA ASN A 582 -18.44 9.34 9.68
C ASN A 582 -19.58 10.17 9.10
N HIS A 583 -20.78 9.61 8.94
CA HIS A 583 -21.91 10.33 8.34
C HIS A 583 -23.22 10.17 9.10
N HIS A 584 -23.97 11.27 9.22
CA HIS A 584 -25.33 11.30 9.74
C HIS A 584 -26.21 12.10 8.79
N MET A 585 -27.00 11.39 7.97
CA MET A 585 -27.95 11.99 7.04
C MET A 585 -29.30 11.30 7.16
N PRO A 586 -30.16 11.74 8.08
CA PRO A 586 -31.49 11.15 8.27
C PRO A 586 -32.34 11.10 6.99
N SER A 587 -32.24 12.10 6.10
CA SER A 587 -33.06 12.12 4.87
C SER A 587 -32.66 11.07 3.82
N LEU A 588 -31.41 10.61 3.85
CA LEU A 588 -30.90 9.61 2.90
C LEU A 588 -30.90 8.18 3.47
N ASN A 589 -31.09 8.01 4.78
CA ASN A 589 -30.86 6.78 5.55
C ASN A 589 -29.41 6.24 5.47
N HIS A 590 -28.78 6.16 4.31
CA HIS A 590 -27.36 5.84 4.13
C HIS A 590 -26.81 6.57 2.88
N ILE A 591 -25.50 6.75 2.79
CA ILE A 591 -24.89 7.30 1.56
C ILE A 591 -24.87 6.20 0.48
N PRO A 592 -25.39 6.45 -0.73
CA PRO A 592 -25.38 5.46 -1.81
C PRO A 592 -23.99 4.92 -2.10
N GLY A 593 -23.89 3.61 -2.41
CA GLY A 593 -22.59 2.97 -2.73
C GLY A 593 -21.88 3.63 -3.91
N VAL A 594 -22.63 4.05 -4.92
CA VAL A 594 -22.11 4.80 -6.09
C VAL A 594 -21.49 6.12 -5.68
N THR A 595 -22.16 6.89 -4.82
CA THR A 595 -21.63 8.16 -4.27
C THR A 595 -20.32 7.92 -3.52
N ARG A 596 -20.26 6.89 -2.67
CA ARG A 596 -19.02 6.53 -1.94
C ARG A 596 -17.88 6.15 -2.91
N GLY A 597 -18.20 5.37 -3.93
CA GLY A 597 -17.26 5.01 -4.99
C GLY A 597 -16.74 6.22 -5.77
N ASP A 598 -17.61 7.17 -6.07
CA ASP A 598 -17.25 8.41 -6.77
C ASP A 598 -16.40 9.35 -5.91
N VAL A 599 -16.67 9.47 -4.61
CA VAL A 599 -15.81 10.22 -3.69
C VAL A 599 -14.41 9.58 -3.62
N ASN A 600 -14.33 8.25 -3.49
CA ASN A 600 -13.06 7.52 -3.53
C ASN A 600 -12.32 7.76 -4.86
N ARG A 601 -13.04 7.74 -5.97
CA ARG A 601 -12.50 7.99 -7.31
C ARG A 601 -11.94 9.41 -7.42
N ILE A 602 -12.71 10.44 -7.06
CA ILE A 602 -12.28 11.85 -7.12
C ILE A 602 -11.02 12.07 -6.29
N LEU A 603 -10.95 11.45 -5.11
CA LEU A 603 -9.79 11.47 -4.25
C LEU A 603 -8.57 10.81 -4.85
N GLN A 604 -8.73 9.56 -5.30
CA GLN A 604 -7.64 8.80 -5.87
C GLN A 604 -7.12 9.51 -7.11
N GLU A 605 -8.00 10.02 -7.98
CA GLU A 605 -7.61 10.81 -9.13
C GLU A 605 -6.90 12.11 -8.74
N CYS A 606 -7.24 12.71 -7.60
CA CYS A 606 -6.57 13.89 -7.09
C CYS A 606 -5.15 13.61 -6.57
N VAL A 607 -5.00 12.53 -5.80
CA VAL A 607 -3.70 12.01 -5.37
C VAL A 607 -2.87 11.62 -6.59
N ASP A 608 -3.42 10.85 -7.51
CA ASP A 608 -2.77 10.42 -8.75
C ASP A 608 -2.34 11.62 -9.60
N LYS A 609 -3.17 12.67 -9.68
CA LYS A 609 -2.88 13.89 -10.43
C LYS A 609 -1.77 14.73 -9.77
N HIS A 610 -1.73 14.78 -8.45
CA HIS A 610 -0.63 15.42 -7.73
C HIS A 610 0.68 14.65 -7.91
N VAL A 611 0.62 13.33 -7.71
CA VAL A 611 1.73 12.39 -7.91
C VAL A 611 2.26 12.46 -9.34
N ALA A 612 1.39 12.44 -10.35
CA ALA A 612 1.76 12.52 -11.77
C ALA A 612 2.53 13.80 -12.11
N ARG A 613 2.35 14.88 -11.35
CA ARG A 613 3.08 16.14 -11.51
C ARG A 613 4.40 16.17 -10.73
N ASN A 614 4.47 15.52 -9.57
CA ASN A 614 5.58 15.66 -8.65
C ASN A 614 6.67 14.58 -8.74
N LYS A 615 6.48 13.45 -9.45
CA LYS A 615 7.38 12.27 -9.36
C LYS A 615 8.90 12.56 -9.41
N LYS A 616 9.55 12.70 -8.26
CA LYS A 616 10.70 11.85 -7.94
C LYS A 616 10.15 10.42 -7.76
N GLY A 617 10.97 9.38 -7.85
CA GLY A 617 10.58 8.01 -7.45
C GLY A 617 10.25 7.85 -5.95
N THR A 618 9.55 8.80 -5.34
CA THR A 618 8.98 8.69 -3.99
C THR A 618 7.64 7.94 -4.08
N PRO A 619 7.42 6.92 -3.24
CA PRO A 619 6.21 6.12 -3.24
C PRO A 619 5.00 6.94 -2.76
N CYS A 620 3.88 6.80 -3.46
CA CYS A 620 2.61 7.40 -3.05
C CYS A 620 1.89 6.51 -2.05
N HIS A 621 1.35 7.14 -1.00
CA HIS A 621 0.36 6.54 -0.13
C HIS A 621 -0.94 6.24 -0.90
N THR A 622 -1.42 4.99 -0.86
CA THR A 622 -2.82 4.74 -1.19
C THR A 622 -3.69 5.39 -0.12
N VAL A 623 -4.68 6.20 -0.52
CA VAL A 623 -5.66 6.79 0.40
C VAL A 623 -6.95 6.00 0.30
N LYS A 624 -7.35 5.32 1.37
CA LYS A 624 -8.59 4.53 1.40
C LYS A 624 -9.63 5.16 2.31
N LEU A 625 -10.86 5.32 1.81
CA LEU A 625 -11.98 5.77 2.64
C LEU A 625 -12.73 4.59 3.28
N ILE A 626 -13.01 4.70 4.58
CA ILE A 626 -13.97 3.87 5.30
C ILE A 626 -15.19 4.73 5.59
N TRP A 627 -16.38 4.26 5.22
CA TRP A 627 -17.63 4.97 5.46
C TRP A 627 -18.34 4.38 6.67
N ARG A 628 -18.69 5.21 7.64
CA ARG A 628 -19.37 4.81 8.87
C ARG A 628 -20.60 5.68 9.10
N GLN A 629 -21.77 5.07 9.16
CA GLN A 629 -22.97 5.77 9.61
C GLN A 629 -22.95 5.96 11.13
N VAL A 630 -23.37 7.13 11.59
CA VAL A 630 -23.47 7.48 13.01
C VAL A 630 -24.83 8.12 13.30
N SER A 631 -25.29 8.00 14.55
CA SER A 631 -26.63 8.40 14.97
C SER A 631 -26.78 9.88 15.32
N ALA A 632 -25.67 10.61 15.52
CA ALA A 632 -25.65 12.05 15.77
C ALA A 632 -24.22 12.60 15.61
N LYS A 633 -24.12 13.94 15.52
CA LYS A 633 -22.84 14.64 15.43
C LYS A 633 -22.12 14.65 16.77
N PRO A 634 -20.87 14.18 16.84
CA PRO A 634 -20.08 14.32 18.06
C PRO A 634 -19.78 15.81 18.31
N GLU A 635 -19.86 16.24 19.57
CA GLU A 635 -19.81 17.66 19.97
C GLU A 635 -18.49 18.36 19.65
N GLN A 636 -17.42 17.60 19.39
CA GLN A 636 -16.32 18.05 18.54
C GLN A 636 -15.90 16.94 17.58
N LEU A 637 -15.16 17.27 16.53
CA LEU A 637 -14.48 16.24 15.76
C LEU A 637 -13.19 15.94 16.46
N GLY A 638 -13.25 14.95 17.34
CA GLY A 638 -12.09 14.44 18.03
C GLY A 638 -11.08 13.96 17.01
N PHE A 639 -9.87 14.50 17.09
CA PHE A 639 -8.70 13.78 16.62
C PHE A 639 -8.63 12.43 17.37
N SER A 640 -8.76 11.31 16.66
CA SER A 640 -7.95 10.14 17.02
C SER A 640 -6.60 10.27 16.28
N GLY A 641 -5.70 11.09 16.82
CA GLY A 641 -4.32 11.26 16.31
C GLY A 641 -3.97 12.66 15.80
N GLY A 642 -3.81 13.62 16.71
CA GLY A 642 -3.40 15.00 16.42
C GLY A 642 -2.03 15.14 15.76
N ASN A 643 -1.96 15.97 14.70
CA ASN A 643 -0.77 16.48 13.97
C ASN A 643 -0.02 15.55 13.00
N LEU A 644 -0.08 15.92 11.71
CA LEU A 644 0.60 15.33 10.55
C LEU A 644 2.11 15.64 10.47
N PHE A 645 2.80 15.53 11.60
CA PHE A 645 4.24 15.32 11.62
C PHE A 645 4.50 14.24 12.67
N GLY A 646 4.80 13.02 12.23
CA GLY A 646 5.29 11.94 13.11
C GLY A 646 4.23 10.98 13.66
N TYR A 647 3.01 11.00 13.15
CA TYR A 647 2.04 9.92 13.35
C TYR A 647 1.34 9.61 12.04
N ASN A 648 1.41 8.35 11.61
CA ASN A 648 0.56 7.84 10.55
C ASN A 648 -0.78 7.42 11.18
N PRO A 649 -1.86 8.21 11.04
CA PRO A 649 -3.12 7.83 11.63
C PRO A 649 -3.62 6.55 10.98
N THR A 650 -4.08 5.59 11.78
CA THR A 650 -4.85 4.44 11.26
C THR A 650 -6.11 4.91 10.53
N PHE A 651 -6.61 6.13 10.81
CA PHE A 651 -7.74 6.81 10.12
C PHE A 651 -7.65 8.34 10.26
N VAL A 652 -7.90 9.10 9.18
CA VAL A 652 -8.30 10.52 9.27
C VAL A 652 -9.82 10.58 9.39
N ASP A 653 -10.36 10.97 10.55
CA ASP A 653 -11.80 11.09 10.76
C ASP A 653 -12.35 12.42 10.19
N VAL A 654 -13.32 12.30 9.27
CA VAL A 654 -14.13 13.41 8.76
C VAL A 654 -15.58 13.12 9.14
N TYR A 655 -16.30 14.15 9.58
CA TYR A 655 -17.73 14.01 9.82
C TYR A 655 -18.55 14.77 8.81
N LEU A 656 -19.56 14.08 8.31
CA LEU A 656 -20.45 14.51 7.27
C LEU A 656 -21.89 14.52 7.80
N GLU A 657 -22.51 15.69 7.83
CA GLU A 657 -23.84 15.89 8.40
C GLU A 657 -24.80 16.52 7.40
N GLU A 658 -26.07 16.16 7.54
CA GLU A 658 -27.13 16.82 6.79
C GLU A 658 -27.36 18.24 7.30
N TRP A 659 -27.50 19.17 6.35
CA TRP A 659 -27.67 20.59 6.63
C TRP A 659 -28.88 21.16 5.89
N THR A 660 -29.69 21.95 6.58
CA THR A 660 -30.97 22.46 6.06
C THR A 660 -30.87 23.85 5.41
N SER A 661 -29.65 24.36 5.19
CA SER A 661 -29.41 25.66 4.54
C SER A 661 -29.57 25.54 3.03
N PRO A 662 -30.09 26.54 2.30
CA PRO A 662 -30.28 26.47 0.84
C PRO A 662 -28.98 26.36 0.01
N LEU A 663 -27.81 26.31 0.65
CA LEU A 663 -26.51 26.11 0.01
C LEU A 663 -26.15 24.63 -0.10
N LEU A 664 -25.43 24.25 -1.16
CA LEU A 664 -25.03 22.87 -1.45
C LEU A 664 -24.22 22.21 -0.33
N GLY A 665 -23.35 22.96 0.33
CA GLY A 665 -22.59 22.52 1.49
C GLY A 665 -21.86 23.65 2.20
N HIS A 666 -21.33 23.36 3.38
CA HIS A 666 -20.37 24.21 4.07
C HIS A 666 -19.42 23.38 4.92
N THR A 667 -18.30 23.99 5.28
CA THR A 667 -17.37 23.45 6.26
C THR A 667 -17.18 24.34 7.48
N GLY A 668 -16.98 23.69 8.63
CA GLY A 668 -16.60 24.31 9.89
C GLY A 668 -15.51 23.48 10.57
N GLY A 669 -14.24 23.80 10.34
CA GLY A 669 -13.15 22.90 10.72
C GLY A 669 -13.23 21.57 9.95
N TRP A 670 -13.15 20.43 10.64
CA TRP A 670 -13.16 19.07 10.04
C TRP A 670 -14.56 18.53 9.72
N HIS A 671 -15.55 19.41 9.81
CA HIS A 671 -16.95 19.12 9.71
C HIS A 671 -17.48 19.53 8.36
N VAL A 672 -18.11 18.59 7.66
CA VAL A 672 -18.75 18.80 6.38
C VAL A 672 -20.25 18.73 6.55
N SER A 673 -20.93 19.76 6.07
CA SER A 673 -22.37 19.80 6.01
C SER A 673 -22.80 19.82 4.56
N VAL A 674 -23.78 19.00 4.22
CA VAL A 674 -24.33 18.92 2.87
C VAL A 674 -25.84 19.09 2.95
N ASN A 675 -26.42 19.88 2.04
CA ASN A 675 -27.87 19.91 1.84
C ASN A 675 -28.24 19.00 0.66
N PRO A 676 -28.85 17.83 0.89
CA PRO A 676 -29.25 16.92 -0.17
C PRO A 676 -30.28 17.52 -1.15
N GLU A 677 -31.23 18.33 -0.66
CA GLU A 677 -32.25 18.96 -1.51
C GLU A 677 -31.64 20.01 -2.46
N ALA A 678 -30.70 20.82 -1.95
CA ALA A 678 -29.96 21.76 -2.77
C ALA A 678 -29.11 21.02 -3.81
N VAL A 679 -28.42 19.95 -3.39
CA VAL A 679 -27.64 19.09 -4.29
C VAL A 679 -28.53 18.53 -5.39
N GLN A 680 -29.69 17.99 -5.05
CA GLN A 680 -30.62 17.46 -6.03
C GLN A 680 -31.12 18.54 -7.01
N SER A 681 -31.46 19.72 -6.51
CA SER A 681 -31.93 20.84 -7.33
C SER A 681 -30.86 21.30 -8.32
N VAL A 682 -29.63 21.51 -7.85
CA VAL A 682 -28.55 21.98 -8.73
C VAL A 682 -28.08 20.87 -9.65
N SER A 683 -27.97 19.63 -9.15
CA SER A 683 -27.69 18.44 -9.97
C SER A 683 -28.57 18.39 -11.21
N LYS A 684 -29.88 18.56 -11.01
CA LYS A 684 -30.86 18.59 -12.09
C LYS A 684 -30.70 19.78 -13.03
N SER A 685 -30.37 20.96 -12.52
CA SER A 685 -30.22 22.19 -13.32
C SER A 685 -28.99 22.16 -14.24
N GLU A 686 -27.97 21.42 -13.85
CA GLU A 686 -26.70 21.27 -14.55
C GLU A 686 -26.62 19.95 -15.37
N GLY A 687 -27.69 19.14 -15.38
CA GLY A 687 -27.78 17.91 -16.17
C GLY A 687 -27.04 16.69 -15.58
N GLY A 688 -26.70 16.70 -14.28
CA GLY A 688 -26.05 15.60 -13.57
C GLY A 688 -27.00 14.78 -12.68
N SER A 689 -26.51 13.64 -12.17
CA SER A 689 -27.24 12.84 -11.18
C SER A 689 -27.13 13.41 -9.77
N PHE A 690 -28.07 13.05 -8.90
CA PHE A 690 -28.00 13.39 -7.48
C PHE A 690 -26.76 12.78 -6.83
N GLU A 691 -26.45 11.52 -7.14
CA GLU A 691 -25.36 10.75 -6.55
C GLU A 691 -23.98 11.33 -6.90
N MET A 692 -23.80 11.77 -8.14
CA MET A 692 -22.56 12.38 -8.63
C MET A 692 -22.40 13.81 -8.07
N GLY A 693 -23.51 14.55 -7.98
CA GLY A 693 -23.53 15.87 -7.33
C GLY A 693 -23.16 15.76 -5.86
N LEU A 694 -23.76 14.80 -5.16
CA LEU A 694 -23.48 14.51 -3.76
C LEU A 694 -22.03 14.10 -3.56
N ALA A 695 -21.48 13.24 -4.42
CA ALA A 695 -20.08 12.83 -4.34
C ALA A 695 -19.12 14.00 -4.55
N THR A 696 -19.42 14.88 -5.51
CA THR A 696 -18.60 16.05 -5.80
C THR A 696 -18.57 17.03 -4.64
N VAL A 697 -19.74 17.31 -4.06
CA VAL A 697 -19.85 18.22 -2.90
C VAL A 697 -19.17 17.61 -1.68
N ILE A 698 -19.38 16.32 -1.40
CA ILE A 698 -18.69 15.64 -0.30
C ILE A 698 -17.18 15.72 -0.51
N ALA A 699 -16.68 15.41 -1.71
CA ALA A 699 -15.24 15.45 -1.98
C ALA A 699 -14.67 16.87 -1.88
N HIS A 700 -15.37 17.88 -2.42
CA HIS A 700 -14.95 19.27 -2.33
C HIS A 700 -14.87 19.74 -0.88
N GLU A 701 -15.97 19.65 -0.15
CA GLU A 701 -16.05 20.16 1.22
C GLU A 701 -15.15 19.36 2.16
N THR A 702 -15.08 18.04 1.99
CA THR A 702 -14.18 17.21 2.78
C THR A 702 -12.72 17.52 2.50
N PHE A 703 -12.28 17.42 1.26
CA PHE A 703 -10.85 17.33 0.99
C PHE A 703 -10.19 18.68 0.78
N LEU A 704 -10.89 19.64 0.18
CA LEU A 704 -10.35 20.99 -0.02
C LEU A 704 -10.44 21.83 1.26
N HIS A 705 -11.59 21.77 1.94
CA HIS A 705 -11.87 22.70 3.03
C HIS A 705 -11.66 22.07 4.40
N ALA A 706 -12.23 20.89 4.67
CA ALA A 706 -12.06 20.23 5.96
C ALA A 706 -10.63 19.68 6.15
N ILE A 707 -10.09 18.96 5.17
CA ILE A 707 -8.72 18.44 5.21
C ILE A 707 -7.70 19.50 4.80
N GLY A 708 -7.81 20.07 3.60
CA GLY A 708 -6.86 21.04 3.05
C GLY A 708 -6.72 22.36 3.84
N GLY A 709 -7.57 22.63 4.83
CA GLY A 709 -7.38 23.72 5.79
C GLY A 709 -7.70 25.12 5.29
N LYS A 710 -8.46 25.27 4.20
CA LYS A 710 -9.01 26.58 3.80
C LYS A 710 -10.23 26.92 4.63
N ILE A 711 -10.05 27.81 5.62
CA ILE A 711 -11.15 28.38 6.39
C ILE A 711 -11.54 29.73 5.76
N GLY A 712 -12.81 29.88 5.36
CA GLY A 712 -13.41 31.18 5.02
C GLY A 712 -13.44 31.58 3.53
N HIS A 713 -13.25 30.67 2.58
CA HIS A 713 -13.51 30.92 1.16
C HIS A 713 -14.77 30.19 0.69
N TYR A 714 -15.88 30.93 0.57
CA TYR A 714 -17.14 30.41 0.05
C TYR A 714 -17.19 30.57 -1.47
N HIS A 715 -17.20 29.47 -2.21
CA HIS A 715 -17.64 29.50 -3.61
C HIS A 715 -19.11 29.04 -3.64
N TRP A 716 -20.01 29.91 -4.08
CA TRP A 716 -21.46 29.64 -4.09
C TRP A 716 -21.89 28.39 -4.86
N SER A 717 -21.01 27.82 -5.69
CA SER A 717 -21.34 26.66 -6.50
C SER A 717 -21.08 25.31 -5.83
N GLY A 718 -20.28 25.16 -4.76
CA GLY A 718 -19.96 23.84 -4.16
C GLY A 718 -19.36 22.78 -5.12
N PHE A 719 -19.18 23.13 -6.40
CA PHE A 719 -18.66 22.26 -7.46
C PHE A 719 -17.21 22.60 -7.75
N VAL A 720 -16.46 21.53 -7.96
CA VAL A 720 -15.04 21.58 -8.26
C VAL A 720 -14.83 21.93 -9.73
N ASP A 721 -14.04 22.98 -9.99
CA ASP A 721 -13.73 23.45 -11.34
C ASP A 721 -12.36 22.92 -11.81
N ALA A 722 -12.33 22.15 -12.90
CA ALA A 722 -11.07 21.87 -13.61
C ALA A 722 -10.77 22.91 -14.72
N SER A 723 -11.75 23.76 -15.09
CA SER A 723 -11.62 25.09 -15.75
C SER A 723 -12.88 25.58 -16.51
N LYS A 724 -14.07 24.97 -16.38
CA LYS A 724 -15.43 25.58 -16.49
C LYS A 724 -16.58 24.57 -16.58
N GLY A 725 -16.96 24.01 -15.43
CA GLY A 725 -18.39 23.82 -15.10
C GLY A 725 -18.99 22.41 -15.22
N LEU A 726 -19.64 22.02 -14.12
CA LEU A 726 -20.70 21.02 -13.91
C LEU A 726 -20.30 19.65 -13.31
N ILE A 727 -21.20 19.16 -12.45
CA ILE A 727 -21.19 17.96 -11.59
C ILE A 727 -20.28 16.80 -12.01
N GLY A 728 -19.47 16.31 -11.07
CA GLY A 728 -18.62 15.12 -11.21
C GLY A 728 -17.16 15.39 -11.57
N GLY A 729 -16.76 16.66 -11.72
CA GLY A 729 -15.40 17.06 -12.10
C GLY A 729 -14.33 16.82 -11.02
N ASN A 730 -13.08 16.67 -11.48
CA ASN A 730 -11.92 16.40 -10.63
C ASN A 730 -11.44 17.62 -9.87
N LEU A 731 -10.84 17.41 -8.70
CA LEU A 731 -10.15 18.45 -7.92
C LEU A 731 -9.15 19.24 -8.78
N SER A 732 -9.22 20.57 -8.62
CA SER A 732 -8.29 21.48 -9.28
C SER A 732 -6.87 21.19 -8.83
N ASP A 733 -5.89 21.59 -9.62
CA ASP A 733 -4.49 21.24 -9.36
C ASP A 733 -3.99 21.80 -8.03
N SER A 734 -4.39 23.03 -7.72
CA SER A 734 -4.07 23.68 -6.46
C SER A 734 -4.78 23.00 -5.28
N ALA A 735 -5.99 22.49 -5.49
CA ALA A 735 -6.72 21.73 -4.48
C ALA A 735 -6.04 20.38 -4.19
N CYS A 736 -5.59 19.67 -5.22
CA CYS A 736 -4.87 18.41 -5.05
C CYS A 736 -3.52 18.56 -4.39
N LYS A 737 -2.76 19.59 -4.75
CA LYS A 737 -1.53 19.92 -4.05
C LYS A 737 -1.75 20.17 -2.56
N LEU A 738 -2.74 20.99 -2.21
CA LEU A 738 -3.03 21.31 -0.82
C LEU A 738 -3.46 20.07 -0.02
N LEU A 739 -4.25 19.19 -0.63
CA LEU A 739 -4.67 17.93 -0.03
C LEU A 739 -3.47 17.01 0.25
N CYS A 740 -2.61 16.80 -0.75
CA CYS A 740 -1.44 15.93 -0.63
C CYS A 740 -0.41 16.49 0.37
N ASP A 741 -0.10 17.80 0.31
CA ASP A 741 0.77 18.49 1.28
C ASP A 741 0.28 18.26 2.72
N ARG A 742 -1.06 18.22 2.92
CA ARG A 742 -1.66 18.08 4.23
C ARG A 742 -1.71 16.63 4.71
N LEU A 743 -1.92 15.68 3.81
CA LEU A 743 -1.89 14.25 4.13
C LEU A 743 -0.45 13.69 4.22
N ASP A 744 0.58 14.55 4.13
CA ASP A 744 2.00 14.18 4.03
C ASP A 744 2.23 13.15 2.91
N ILE A 745 1.48 13.29 1.81
CA ILE A 745 1.62 12.51 0.58
C ILE A 745 2.57 13.31 -0.32
N ASP A 746 3.87 12.97 -0.28
CA ASP A 746 4.94 13.63 -1.05
C ASP A 746 5.03 13.10 -2.50
#